data_AF-A0A254SPL5-F1
#
_entry.id   AF-A0A254SPL5-F1
#
_cell.length_a   1.000
_cell.length_b   1.000
_cell.length_c   1.000
_cell.angle_alpha   90.00
_cell.angle_beta   90.00
_cell.angle_gamma   90.00
#
_symmetry.space_group_name_H-M   'P 1'
#
loop_
_entity.id
_entity.type
_entity.pdbx_description
1 polymer ?
#
loop_
_entity_poly.entity_id
_entity_poly.type
_entity_poly.pdbx_seq_one_letter_code
_entity_poly.pdbx_strand_id
1 'polypeptide(L)'
;MAALHVSAFAVDEGALKKSIIGGTLTGFLKKDNSPYLVNETIVVPEGKALVVEAGTALYFAEGTGLDVRGGSIAIMGEKGNAVTMTSAEEGKMWNGITVTGAKRSEIQGTNIENAMFGIAVESGSLDVRDGVISRADRAGVFVRNGSVALQWTRVEDCMNVGVWATHSAVIDIDASTLSGNHVALVAGENSSVNLMRTQIDVNEVGIVDFGDNVLTQRNSTVENNELAFVADDIPPQDVRPALGDNSKLFSRNVGEYKSVLGEEPVNPYADGAKYAGSLKDTQDSAWSISGNVGIELGYHKVLTRHNSSGKDYVSQEDTVKPGERYINYFQVPGFFTNWNASLLMKSPTGATFEVVTDISSDAWDHFKVYQFQASYTDDMQRLVLGDFYTNGGELYLAGLHAFGASYDVNVFKNSANDPMFMGSVFMGEMNAPKTVGERNYDVYQDYVDDGEAEAQRMVGGAKVRWNMHRRFNGTLGFVTSKDYLEDPFLRDGMDPNTNTVKPVVSSRNLFADGNWLFYPGDIKLNGQIAVGAADTLNAAKMRAVNQVFSEAGLDPSNFALLNKLMSNVNEVNSLSTRKLEQIFGENSMKTPAEMREELKYLLNKAREVAKTIHTDDIEPTSGEFWGHEHWAFSGAYQWSNARTFVEGFFRYVGSEYYSAGSEDLLQNSRMLGGNFKQKIYDFWNFGFGYCLNVENAAGKGNDYNLFGMGEGTQWGLPGAHTNWLKEHEQDPVRTLYIHDGYVKNDFKLNDKMGLTLKYAFNYRTRSTPQRLYANYSATSGVYNDPWFEEIKGRPSMKVFNGIDTIKIDSARWADYYALADEPYLATQFTEKLMKHTMELGWSYKMPEHVLKIGGVLVVFTDMSEFEQDRLLSHFQFKNKTYGILGYYLHGSDYLEQRYPISLTTTLEGIRNTVSLTPRYKIYNRNDMSEFEWNLMDNLEMEIKPDFLDLTLSGSLRQNLLSYEIENKDYDEMEFDLDASAKLRVHHSPALYSDWTVGTLLNYRPDNKADQYKDFYIIAALNYEF
;
A
#
# COMPACT_ATOMS: atom_id res chain seq x y z
N MET A 1 -78.14 -48.47 38.47
CA MET A 1 -78.68 -49.58 37.65
C MET A 1 -79.40 -48.95 36.48
N ALA A 2 -79.01 -49.33 35.26
CA ALA A 2 -79.74 -49.32 33.99
C ALA A 2 -80.71 -48.17 33.59
N ALA A 3 -80.67 -47.94 32.26
CA ALA A 3 -81.76 -47.53 31.35
C ALA A 3 -82.02 -46.02 31.20
N LEU A 4 -81.70 -45.45 30.04
CA LEU A 4 -82.50 -45.41 28.80
C LEU A 4 -83.80 -44.61 28.96
N HIS A 5 -83.85 -43.44 28.32
CA HIS A 5 -85.01 -43.05 27.53
C HIS A 5 -84.64 -42.06 26.42
N VAL A 6 -85.13 -42.41 25.23
CA VAL A 6 -85.18 -41.63 23.99
C VAL A 6 -86.36 -40.65 24.07
N SER A 7 -86.20 -39.44 23.52
CA SER A 7 -87.18 -38.76 22.66
C SER A 7 -86.56 -37.50 22.02
N ALA A 8 -86.88 -37.31 20.75
CA ALA A 8 -86.37 -36.30 19.82
C ALA A 8 -86.70 -34.85 20.19
N PHE A 9 -85.80 -33.93 19.83
CA PHE A 9 -86.09 -32.54 19.47
C PHE A 9 -85.04 -32.07 18.45
N ALA A 10 -85.48 -31.35 17.43
CA ALA A 10 -84.64 -30.67 16.45
C ALA A 10 -83.68 -29.68 17.12
N VAL A 11 -82.46 -29.54 16.59
CA VAL A 11 -81.50 -28.49 16.96
C VAL A 11 -80.84 -27.95 15.71
N ASP A 12 -81.01 -26.64 15.49
CA ASP A 12 -80.30 -25.78 14.54
C ASP A 12 -78.79 -26.06 14.53
N GLU A 13 -78.21 -26.28 13.35
CA GLU A 13 -76.75 -26.22 13.19
C GLU A 13 -76.31 -24.76 13.26
N GLY A 14 -75.84 -24.36 14.44
CA GLY A 14 -75.35 -23.01 14.70
C GLY A 14 -74.14 -22.67 13.84
N ALA A 15 -74.34 -21.88 12.80
CA ALA A 15 -73.27 -21.20 12.08
C ALA A 15 -72.48 -20.33 13.08
N LEU A 16 -71.18 -20.62 13.22
CA LEU A 16 -70.24 -19.73 13.91
C LEU A 16 -70.33 -18.35 13.26
N LYS A 17 -70.81 -17.37 14.04
CA LYS A 17 -71.00 -16.00 13.58
C LYS A 17 -69.61 -15.37 13.38
N LYS A 18 -69.06 -15.49 12.16
CA LYS A 18 -67.76 -14.88 11.81
C LYS A 18 -67.83 -13.37 12.01
N SER A 19 -66.86 -12.80 12.71
CA SER A 19 -66.73 -11.34 12.86
C SER A 19 -66.26 -10.77 11.53
N ILE A 20 -67.12 -10.04 10.83
CA ILE A 20 -66.78 -9.45 9.53
C ILE A 20 -65.92 -8.19 9.75
N ILE A 21 -64.75 -8.14 9.13
CA ILE A 21 -63.78 -7.04 9.23
C ILE A 21 -63.25 -6.66 7.84
N GLY A 22 -62.77 -5.42 7.71
CA GLY A 22 -62.17 -4.91 6.48
C GLY A 22 -61.92 -3.40 6.55
N GLY A 23 -61.24 -2.84 5.55
CA GLY A 23 -60.90 -1.42 5.50
C GLY A 23 -59.77 -1.03 6.45
N THR A 24 -59.72 0.25 6.87
CA THR A 24 -58.65 0.75 7.75
C THR A 24 -58.77 0.18 9.16
N LEU A 25 -57.72 -0.52 9.63
CA LEU A 25 -57.74 -1.24 10.91
C LEU A 25 -56.49 -0.97 11.75
N THR A 26 -56.68 -0.73 13.05
CA THR A 26 -55.62 -0.50 14.03
C THR A 26 -56.02 -1.06 15.40
N GLY A 27 -55.06 -1.44 16.25
CA GLY A 27 -55.34 -1.99 17.58
C GLY A 27 -55.16 -3.51 17.64
N PHE A 28 -56.07 -4.23 18.29
CA PHE A 28 -55.92 -5.66 18.58
C PHE A 28 -57.01 -6.50 17.90
N LEU A 29 -56.60 -7.55 17.18
CA LEU A 29 -57.46 -8.67 16.82
C LEU A 29 -57.30 -9.76 17.87
N LYS A 30 -58.36 -9.95 18.65
CA LYS A 30 -58.38 -10.86 19.79
C LYS A 30 -58.87 -12.25 19.43
N LYS A 31 -58.34 -13.26 20.11
CA LYS A 31 -58.77 -14.66 19.95
C LYS A 31 -60.26 -14.85 20.27
N ASP A 32 -60.80 -14.14 21.27
CA ASP A 32 -62.19 -14.28 21.72
C ASP A 32 -63.24 -13.92 20.65
N ASN A 33 -62.83 -13.18 19.62
CA ASN A 33 -63.69 -12.76 18.51
C ASN A 33 -63.37 -13.51 17.19
N SER A 34 -62.44 -14.47 17.24
CA SER A 34 -62.08 -15.39 16.15
C SER A 34 -63.18 -16.45 15.95
N PRO A 35 -63.47 -16.89 14.71
CA PRO A 35 -62.80 -16.51 13.46
C PRO A 35 -63.31 -15.20 12.86
N TYR A 36 -62.39 -14.48 12.21
CA TYR A 36 -62.68 -13.27 11.45
C TYR A 36 -62.89 -13.61 9.97
N LEU A 37 -63.90 -12.99 9.36
CA LEU A 37 -64.08 -12.99 7.90
C LEU A 37 -63.65 -11.63 7.36
N VAL A 38 -62.58 -11.62 6.56
CA VAL A 38 -62.08 -10.43 5.89
C VAL A 38 -62.79 -10.31 4.55
N ASN A 39 -63.80 -9.44 4.47
CA ASN A 39 -64.60 -9.25 3.25
C ASN A 39 -64.12 -8.05 2.40
N GLU A 40 -63.23 -7.23 2.95
CA GLU A 40 -62.55 -6.12 2.31
C GLU A 40 -61.11 -6.08 2.83
N THR A 41 -60.15 -5.68 1.99
CA THR A 41 -58.72 -5.62 2.37
C THR A 41 -58.51 -4.82 3.66
N ILE A 42 -57.78 -5.43 4.59
CA ILE A 42 -57.36 -4.78 5.83
C ILE A 42 -56.21 -3.83 5.48
N VAL A 43 -56.35 -2.55 5.80
CA VAL A 43 -55.30 -1.54 5.57
C VAL A 43 -54.80 -1.03 6.92
N VAL A 44 -53.51 -1.20 7.20
CA VAL A 44 -52.83 -0.61 8.35
C VAL A 44 -52.08 0.64 7.87
N PRO A 45 -52.59 1.85 8.14
CA PRO A 45 -52.04 3.07 7.57
C PRO A 45 -50.78 3.54 8.32
N GLU A 46 -50.11 4.53 7.72
CA GLU A 46 -48.87 5.08 8.22
C GLU A 46 -48.99 5.53 9.69
N GLY A 47 -47.98 5.18 10.49
CA GLY A 47 -47.94 5.58 11.89
C GLY A 47 -48.86 4.79 12.83
N LYS A 48 -49.64 3.82 12.32
CA LYS A 48 -50.52 2.96 13.12
C LYS A 48 -49.98 1.54 13.24
N ALA A 49 -50.47 0.81 14.24
CA ALA A 49 -50.11 -0.57 14.51
C ALA A 49 -51.34 -1.48 14.59
N LEU A 50 -51.20 -2.70 14.09
CA LEU A 50 -52.17 -3.78 14.27
C LEU A 50 -51.49 -4.98 14.92
N VAL A 51 -52.08 -5.48 16.00
CA VAL A 51 -51.60 -6.65 16.75
C VAL A 51 -52.61 -7.77 16.61
N VAL A 52 -52.16 -8.97 16.26
CA VAL A 52 -53.00 -10.17 16.16
C VAL A 52 -52.58 -11.17 17.23
N GLU A 53 -53.51 -11.53 18.11
CA GLU A 53 -53.26 -12.45 19.22
C GLU A 53 -53.16 -13.91 18.77
N ALA A 54 -52.38 -14.71 19.50
CA ALA A 54 -52.21 -16.15 19.27
C ALA A 54 -53.55 -16.90 19.17
N GLY A 55 -53.67 -17.81 18.21
CA GLY A 55 -54.87 -18.62 17.99
C GLY A 55 -56.00 -17.91 17.23
N THR A 56 -55.75 -16.71 16.72
CA THR A 56 -56.70 -16.01 15.84
C THR A 56 -56.72 -16.66 14.46
N ALA A 57 -57.91 -16.81 13.88
CA ALA A 57 -58.11 -17.30 12.52
C ALA A 57 -58.73 -16.19 11.66
N LEU A 58 -58.07 -15.85 10.55
CA LEU A 58 -58.52 -14.90 9.55
C LEU A 58 -58.80 -15.64 8.24
N TYR A 59 -60.05 -15.53 7.77
CA TYR A 59 -60.49 -16.06 6.49
C TYR A 59 -60.71 -14.92 5.51
N PHE A 60 -59.95 -14.88 4.42
CA PHE A 60 -59.97 -13.81 3.44
C PHE A 60 -60.87 -14.15 2.25
N ALA A 61 -61.81 -13.26 1.90
CA ALA A 61 -62.56 -13.38 0.67
C ALA A 61 -61.62 -13.26 -0.55
N GLU A 62 -62.04 -13.80 -1.69
CA GLU A 62 -61.25 -13.78 -2.94
C GLU A 62 -60.75 -12.35 -3.27
N GLY A 63 -59.45 -12.22 -3.54
CA GLY A 63 -58.83 -10.94 -3.90
C GLY A 63 -58.71 -9.91 -2.77
N THR A 64 -59.05 -10.26 -1.52
CA THR A 64 -58.77 -9.41 -0.34
C THR A 64 -57.40 -9.71 0.25
N GLY A 65 -56.88 -8.85 1.14
CA GLY A 65 -55.57 -9.05 1.77
C GLY A 65 -55.36 -8.27 3.06
N LEU A 66 -54.13 -8.32 3.56
CA LEU A 66 -53.66 -7.48 4.65
C LEU A 66 -52.52 -6.60 4.13
N ASP A 67 -52.76 -5.30 4.08
CA ASP A 67 -51.88 -4.31 3.46
C ASP A 67 -51.40 -3.27 4.50
N VAL A 68 -50.10 -3.29 4.77
CA VAL A 68 -49.43 -2.38 5.72
C VAL A 68 -48.79 -1.24 4.93
N ARG A 69 -49.37 -0.04 5.00
CA ARG A 69 -48.95 1.17 4.27
C ARG A 69 -48.20 2.14 5.17
N GLY A 70 -46.93 1.87 5.45
CA GLY A 70 -46.10 2.66 6.37
C GLY A 70 -46.47 2.51 7.86
N GLY A 71 -47.41 1.62 8.17
CA GLY A 71 -47.76 1.19 9.52
C GLY A 71 -46.83 0.09 10.04
N SER A 72 -47.20 -0.57 11.13
CA SER A 72 -46.53 -1.79 11.60
C SER A 72 -47.52 -2.87 11.99
N ILE A 73 -47.14 -4.13 11.81
CA ILE A 73 -47.92 -5.28 12.29
C ILE A 73 -47.11 -6.14 13.24
N ALA A 74 -47.82 -6.73 14.21
CA ALA A 74 -47.29 -7.69 15.15
C ALA A 74 -48.26 -8.88 15.23
N ILE A 75 -47.95 -9.96 14.53
CA ILE A 75 -48.73 -11.21 14.57
C ILE A 75 -48.02 -12.17 15.53
N MET A 76 -48.67 -12.48 16.66
CA MET A 76 -48.01 -13.14 17.80
C MET A 76 -48.62 -14.51 18.06
N GLY A 77 -48.34 -15.47 17.18
CA GLY A 77 -48.70 -16.87 17.36
C GLY A 77 -47.76 -17.62 18.31
N GLU A 78 -48.28 -18.68 18.94
CA GLU A 78 -47.52 -19.52 19.85
C GLU A 78 -47.54 -20.98 19.39
N LYS A 79 -46.53 -21.76 19.77
CA LYS A 79 -46.46 -23.19 19.47
C LYS A 79 -47.68 -23.94 20.01
N GLY A 80 -48.50 -24.49 19.11
CA GLY A 80 -49.77 -25.16 19.44
C GLY A 80 -51.00 -24.24 19.45
N ASN A 81 -50.81 -22.93 19.25
CA ASN A 81 -51.86 -21.92 19.13
C ASN A 81 -51.44 -20.87 18.07
N ALA A 82 -51.13 -21.36 16.87
CA ALA A 82 -50.70 -20.52 15.76
C ALA A 82 -51.81 -19.58 15.29
N VAL A 83 -51.44 -18.45 14.66
CA VAL A 83 -52.38 -17.63 13.90
C VAL A 83 -52.59 -18.25 12.53
N THR A 84 -53.84 -18.44 12.10
CA THR A 84 -54.15 -19.00 10.78
C THR A 84 -54.69 -17.92 9.87
N MET A 85 -54.08 -17.77 8.68
CA MET A 85 -54.50 -16.83 7.64
C MET A 85 -54.65 -17.59 6.32
N THR A 86 -55.89 -17.71 5.84
CA THR A 86 -56.19 -18.51 4.64
C THR A 86 -57.39 -17.96 3.89
N SER A 87 -57.63 -18.46 2.68
CA SER A 87 -58.83 -18.15 1.91
C SER A 87 -60.10 -18.60 2.62
N ALA A 88 -61.15 -17.78 2.56
CA ALA A 88 -62.47 -18.10 3.08
C ALA A 88 -63.21 -19.15 2.25
N GLU A 89 -62.82 -19.31 0.99
CA GLU A 89 -63.44 -20.20 0.01
C GLU A 89 -62.41 -21.18 -0.55
N GLU A 90 -62.78 -22.46 -0.59
CA GLU A 90 -61.92 -23.51 -1.12
C GLU A 90 -61.63 -23.28 -2.61
N GLY A 91 -60.36 -23.38 -3.01
CA GLY A 91 -59.92 -23.15 -4.38
C GLY A 91 -59.86 -21.68 -4.82
N LYS A 92 -60.18 -20.73 -3.93
CA LYS A 92 -59.97 -19.28 -4.15
C LYS A 92 -58.70 -18.80 -3.47
N MET A 93 -58.07 -17.76 -4.03
CA MET A 93 -56.86 -17.14 -3.50
C MET A 93 -57.15 -15.75 -2.93
N TRP A 94 -56.49 -15.43 -1.82
CA TRP A 94 -56.42 -14.08 -1.29
C TRP A 94 -55.06 -13.45 -1.62
N ASN A 95 -54.92 -12.13 -1.54
CA ASN A 95 -53.72 -11.43 -2.01
C ASN A 95 -52.50 -11.55 -1.09
N GLY A 96 -52.67 -12.09 0.12
CA GLY A 96 -51.57 -12.24 1.08
C GLY A 96 -51.35 -11.06 2.02
N ILE A 97 -50.20 -11.10 2.67
CA ILE A 97 -49.70 -10.02 3.54
C ILE A 97 -48.74 -9.15 2.74
N THR A 98 -49.00 -7.85 2.71
CA THR A 98 -48.16 -6.85 2.07
C THR A 98 -47.60 -5.87 3.10
N VAL A 99 -46.30 -5.61 3.04
CA VAL A 99 -45.63 -4.59 3.87
C VAL A 99 -44.93 -3.58 2.99
N THR A 100 -45.27 -2.30 3.18
CA THR A 100 -44.61 -1.15 2.54
C THR A 100 -44.19 -0.12 3.59
N GLY A 101 -43.06 0.56 3.34
CA GLY A 101 -42.53 1.61 4.21
C GLY A 101 -41.58 1.12 5.31
N ALA A 102 -40.73 2.03 5.82
CA ALA A 102 -39.54 1.72 6.62
C ALA A 102 -39.80 1.18 8.05
N LYS A 103 -41.06 1.12 8.52
CA LYS A 103 -41.36 0.63 9.87
C LYS A 103 -41.32 -0.89 9.91
N ARG A 104 -40.50 -1.41 10.83
CA ARG A 104 -40.33 -2.84 11.07
C ARG A 104 -41.66 -3.48 11.52
N SER A 105 -42.01 -4.58 10.87
CA SER A 105 -43.13 -5.45 11.23
C SER A 105 -42.62 -6.82 11.69
N GLU A 106 -43.40 -7.54 12.49
CA GLU A 106 -43.03 -8.84 13.04
C GLU A 106 -44.18 -9.84 12.92
N ILE A 107 -43.86 -11.04 12.45
CA ILE A 107 -44.77 -12.18 12.36
C ILE A 107 -44.12 -13.37 13.06
N GLN A 108 -44.86 -13.96 13.99
CA GLN A 108 -44.43 -15.14 14.73
C GLN A 108 -45.53 -16.21 14.74
N GLY A 109 -45.17 -17.48 14.62
CA GLY A 109 -46.09 -18.60 14.89
C GLY A 109 -47.33 -18.59 13.99
N THR A 110 -47.17 -18.38 12.69
CA THR A 110 -48.28 -18.13 11.76
C THR A 110 -48.33 -19.15 10.62
N ASN A 111 -49.53 -19.61 10.28
CA ASN A 111 -49.81 -20.43 9.10
C ASN A 111 -50.49 -19.56 8.03
N ILE A 112 -49.77 -19.32 6.94
CA ILE A 112 -50.23 -18.55 5.77
C ILE A 112 -50.45 -19.53 4.62
N GLU A 113 -51.68 -19.64 4.15
CA GLU A 113 -52.06 -20.65 3.16
C GLU A 113 -52.96 -20.10 2.04
N ASN A 114 -52.87 -20.72 0.86
CA ASN A 114 -53.75 -20.46 -0.29
C ASN A 114 -53.83 -18.98 -0.66
N ALA A 115 -52.67 -18.34 -0.76
CA ALA A 115 -52.52 -16.93 -1.10
C ALA A 115 -51.89 -16.76 -2.48
N MET A 116 -52.12 -15.62 -3.13
CA MET A 116 -51.38 -15.23 -4.34
C MET A 116 -49.91 -14.99 -3.98
N PHE A 117 -49.69 -14.20 -2.93
CA PHE A 117 -48.42 -14.03 -2.25
C PHE A 117 -48.57 -14.51 -0.82
N GLY A 118 -47.66 -15.33 -0.29
CA GLY A 118 -47.67 -15.55 1.15
C GLY A 118 -47.38 -14.23 1.86
N ILE A 119 -46.24 -13.64 1.52
CA ILE A 119 -45.74 -12.36 2.01
C ILE A 119 -45.11 -11.59 0.84
N ALA A 120 -45.45 -10.31 0.70
CA ALA A 120 -44.82 -9.37 -0.22
C ALA A 120 -44.28 -8.15 0.55
N VAL A 121 -42.99 -7.86 0.44
CA VAL A 121 -42.34 -6.71 1.09
C VAL A 121 -41.73 -5.82 0.03
N GLU A 122 -42.22 -4.58 -0.06
CA GLU A 122 -41.69 -3.59 -0.99
C GLU A 122 -41.30 -2.31 -0.27
N SER A 123 -40.02 -1.92 -0.33
CA SER A 123 -39.51 -0.73 0.41
C SER A 123 -39.84 -0.76 1.90
N GLY A 124 -39.85 -1.95 2.51
CA GLY A 124 -40.21 -2.17 3.91
C GLY A 124 -39.33 -3.21 4.61
N SER A 125 -39.60 -3.45 5.89
CA SER A 125 -38.84 -4.39 6.73
C SER A 125 -39.76 -5.32 7.53
N LEU A 126 -39.48 -6.62 7.47
CA LEU A 126 -40.29 -7.66 8.13
C LEU A 126 -39.44 -8.77 8.72
N ASP A 127 -39.69 -9.13 9.98
CA ASP A 127 -39.19 -10.38 10.55
C ASP A 127 -40.29 -11.44 10.58
N VAL A 128 -39.93 -12.66 10.22
CA VAL A 128 -40.78 -13.85 10.31
C VAL A 128 -40.08 -14.91 11.14
N ARG A 129 -40.74 -15.40 12.20
CA ARG A 129 -40.24 -16.46 13.08
C ARG A 129 -41.25 -17.59 13.24
N ASP A 130 -40.81 -18.84 13.16
CA ASP A 130 -41.64 -20.02 13.44
C ASP A 130 -42.94 -20.04 12.59
N GLY A 131 -42.83 -19.65 11.31
CA GLY A 131 -43.96 -19.57 10.37
C GLY A 131 -44.02 -20.74 9.39
N VAL A 132 -45.22 -21.02 8.87
CA VAL A 132 -45.44 -21.90 7.73
C VAL A 132 -46.14 -21.11 6.63
N ILE A 133 -45.50 -20.99 5.47
CA ILE A 133 -46.06 -20.36 4.28
C ILE A 133 -46.22 -21.47 3.25
N SER A 134 -47.46 -21.77 2.85
CA SER A 134 -47.70 -22.87 1.92
C SER A 134 -48.74 -22.58 0.85
N ARG A 135 -48.60 -23.27 -0.29
CA ARG A 135 -49.54 -23.18 -1.42
C ARG A 135 -49.75 -21.76 -1.92
N ALA A 136 -48.66 -20.98 -1.98
CA ALA A 136 -48.68 -19.67 -2.61
C ALA A 136 -48.62 -19.82 -4.14
N ASP A 137 -49.41 -19.05 -4.87
CA ASP A 137 -49.50 -19.14 -6.34
C ASP A 137 -48.28 -18.50 -7.03
N ARG A 138 -47.95 -17.24 -6.69
CA ARG A 138 -46.87 -16.47 -7.33
C ARG A 138 -45.55 -16.60 -6.59
N ALA A 139 -45.56 -16.31 -5.29
CA ALA A 139 -44.39 -16.43 -4.44
C ALA A 139 -44.78 -16.66 -2.98
N GLY A 140 -44.06 -17.54 -2.27
CA GLY A 140 -44.17 -17.67 -0.82
C GLY A 140 -43.76 -16.37 -0.13
N VAL A 141 -42.56 -15.89 -0.44
CA VAL A 141 -42.02 -14.60 0.02
C VAL A 141 -41.45 -13.84 -1.17
N PHE A 142 -41.96 -12.65 -1.43
CA PHE A 142 -41.46 -11.73 -2.46
C PHE A 142 -40.90 -10.47 -1.81
N VAL A 143 -39.69 -10.06 -2.19
CA VAL A 143 -39.01 -8.89 -1.62
C VAL A 143 -38.42 -8.03 -2.73
N ARG A 144 -38.78 -6.74 -2.71
CA ARG A 144 -38.29 -5.73 -3.66
C ARG A 144 -37.87 -4.46 -2.90
N ASN A 145 -36.61 -4.06 -3.02
CA ASN A 145 -36.07 -2.87 -2.33
C ASN A 145 -36.36 -2.85 -0.81
N GLY A 146 -36.46 -4.02 -0.18
CA GLY A 146 -36.88 -4.19 1.21
C GLY A 146 -36.01 -5.20 1.94
N SER A 147 -36.25 -5.38 3.24
CA SER A 147 -35.50 -6.31 4.08
C SER A 147 -36.42 -7.34 4.73
N VAL A 148 -36.08 -8.62 4.63
CA VAL A 148 -36.80 -9.71 5.28
C VAL A 148 -35.85 -10.64 6.02
N ALA A 149 -36.16 -10.94 7.28
CA ALA A 149 -35.49 -11.98 8.04
C ALA A 149 -36.44 -13.16 8.28
N LEU A 150 -36.09 -14.35 7.78
CA LEU A 150 -36.82 -15.60 7.97
C LEU A 150 -36.05 -16.48 8.96
N GLN A 151 -36.67 -16.83 10.09
CA GLN A 151 -36.05 -17.67 11.12
C GLN A 151 -36.97 -18.84 11.49
N TRP A 152 -36.45 -20.07 11.48
CA TRP A 152 -37.24 -21.27 11.80
C TRP A 152 -38.54 -21.38 11.00
N THR A 153 -38.52 -20.91 9.76
CA THR A 153 -39.71 -20.80 8.90
C THR A 153 -39.70 -21.89 7.84
N ARG A 154 -40.88 -22.41 7.48
CA ARG A 154 -41.07 -23.34 6.36
C ARG A 154 -41.79 -22.63 5.23
N VAL A 155 -41.19 -22.63 4.04
CA VAL A 155 -41.86 -22.17 2.81
C VAL A 155 -41.99 -23.38 1.89
N GLU A 156 -43.23 -23.86 1.73
CA GLU A 156 -43.47 -25.17 1.16
C GLU A 156 -44.62 -25.25 0.18
N ASP A 157 -44.52 -26.17 -0.78
CA ASP A 157 -45.55 -26.47 -1.76
C ASP A 157 -46.06 -25.21 -2.50
N CYS A 158 -45.20 -24.22 -2.74
CA CYS A 158 -45.56 -23.04 -3.53
C CYS A 158 -45.51 -23.38 -5.03
N MET A 159 -46.52 -22.92 -5.77
CA MET A 159 -46.73 -23.29 -7.18
C MET A 159 -45.65 -22.76 -8.12
N ASN A 160 -45.03 -21.63 -7.77
CA ASN A 160 -43.98 -20.99 -8.56
C ASN A 160 -42.70 -20.81 -7.70
N VAL A 161 -42.53 -19.67 -7.03
CA VAL A 161 -41.29 -19.41 -6.26
C VAL A 161 -41.53 -19.51 -4.75
N GLY A 162 -40.62 -20.15 -4.03
CA GLY A 162 -40.57 -20.12 -2.56
C GLY A 162 -40.21 -18.72 -2.07
N VAL A 163 -38.98 -18.28 -2.33
CA VAL A 163 -38.46 -16.95 -1.97
C VAL A 163 -37.90 -16.24 -3.21
N TRP A 164 -38.31 -14.99 -3.45
CA TRP A 164 -37.85 -14.18 -4.57
C TRP A 164 -37.35 -12.82 -4.08
N ALA A 165 -36.04 -12.58 -4.20
CA ALA A 165 -35.37 -11.32 -3.88
C ALA A 165 -35.03 -10.54 -5.16
N THR A 166 -35.27 -9.23 -5.22
CA THR A 166 -34.93 -8.40 -6.39
C THR A 166 -34.80 -6.91 -6.03
N HIS A 167 -34.17 -6.11 -6.91
CA HIS A 167 -34.02 -4.66 -6.79
C HIS A 167 -33.53 -4.20 -5.40
N SER A 168 -32.31 -4.55 -5.00
CA SER A 168 -31.73 -4.16 -3.70
C SER A 168 -32.45 -4.74 -2.47
N ALA A 169 -33.20 -5.82 -2.64
CA ALA A 169 -33.73 -6.60 -1.53
C ALA A 169 -32.61 -7.21 -0.67
N VAL A 170 -32.81 -7.23 0.65
CA VAL A 170 -31.92 -7.90 1.63
C VAL A 170 -32.70 -9.00 2.32
N ILE A 171 -32.32 -10.26 2.13
CA ILE A 171 -32.98 -11.41 2.75
C ILE A 171 -31.99 -12.23 3.58
N ASP A 172 -32.27 -12.36 4.88
CA ASP A 172 -31.58 -13.28 5.78
C ASP A 172 -32.47 -14.49 6.06
N ILE A 173 -32.02 -15.69 5.71
CA ILE A 173 -32.74 -16.95 5.95
C ILE A 173 -31.92 -17.80 6.91
N ASP A 174 -32.43 -18.03 8.12
CA ASP A 174 -31.74 -18.77 9.18
C ASP A 174 -32.58 -19.94 9.69
N ALA A 175 -31.94 -21.11 9.82
CA ALA A 175 -32.54 -22.32 10.39
C ALA A 175 -33.93 -22.68 9.81
N SER A 176 -34.13 -22.39 8.52
CA SER A 176 -35.42 -22.48 7.82
C SER A 176 -35.39 -23.57 6.74
N THR A 177 -36.56 -23.93 6.21
CA THR A 177 -36.71 -24.96 5.17
C THR A 177 -37.48 -24.43 3.97
N LEU A 178 -36.94 -24.62 2.76
CA LEU A 178 -37.58 -24.32 1.49
C LEU A 178 -37.79 -25.64 0.73
N SER A 179 -39.02 -26.14 0.66
CA SER A 179 -39.28 -27.49 0.15
C SER A 179 -40.54 -27.67 -0.69
N GLY A 180 -40.52 -28.50 -1.73
CA GLY A 180 -41.71 -28.79 -2.54
C GLY A 180 -42.13 -27.65 -3.48
N ASN A 181 -41.25 -26.68 -3.74
CA ASN A 181 -41.52 -25.54 -4.62
C ASN A 181 -41.06 -25.82 -6.06
N HIS A 182 -41.62 -25.11 -7.04
CA HIS A 182 -41.08 -25.15 -8.41
C HIS A 182 -39.67 -24.53 -8.47
N VAL A 183 -39.50 -23.33 -7.91
CA VAL A 183 -38.16 -22.76 -7.60
C VAL A 183 -38.09 -22.39 -6.13
N ALA A 184 -37.12 -22.92 -5.38
CA ALA A 184 -37.03 -22.64 -3.94
C ALA A 184 -36.60 -21.18 -3.67
N LEU A 185 -35.56 -20.71 -4.37
CA LEU A 185 -35.00 -19.37 -4.20
C LEU A 185 -34.62 -18.73 -5.53
N VAL A 186 -35.03 -17.48 -5.74
CA VAL A 186 -34.58 -16.60 -6.82
C VAL A 186 -33.77 -15.44 -6.24
N ALA A 187 -32.50 -15.34 -6.62
CA ALA A 187 -31.63 -14.21 -6.35
C ALA A 187 -31.60 -13.29 -7.59
N GLY A 188 -32.38 -12.21 -7.54
CA GLY A 188 -32.53 -11.23 -8.60
C GLY A 188 -31.56 -10.06 -8.49
N GLU A 189 -31.61 -9.15 -9.48
CA GLU A 189 -30.68 -8.04 -9.65
C GLU A 189 -30.51 -7.16 -8.38
N ASN A 190 -29.26 -6.83 -8.05
CA ASN A 190 -28.83 -6.02 -6.90
C ASN A 190 -29.25 -6.53 -5.52
N SER A 191 -29.81 -7.73 -5.40
CA SER A 191 -30.23 -8.28 -4.10
C SER A 191 -29.06 -8.81 -3.27
N SER A 192 -29.28 -8.95 -1.97
CA SER A 192 -28.38 -9.60 -1.02
C SER A 192 -29.15 -10.70 -0.30
N VAL A 193 -28.77 -11.97 -0.51
CA VAL A 193 -29.40 -13.13 0.11
C VAL A 193 -28.37 -13.90 0.91
N ASN A 194 -28.64 -14.11 2.19
CA ASN A 194 -27.76 -14.78 3.12
C ASN A 194 -28.45 -15.99 3.75
N LEU A 195 -27.91 -17.18 3.50
CA LEU A 195 -28.44 -18.45 3.98
C LEU A 195 -27.61 -18.98 5.15
N MET A 196 -28.22 -19.17 6.32
CA MET A 196 -27.57 -19.77 7.48
C MET A 196 -28.34 -20.99 7.96
N ARG A 197 -27.69 -22.15 8.12
CA ARG A 197 -28.33 -23.38 8.67
C ARG A 197 -29.65 -23.75 7.97
N THR A 198 -29.80 -23.37 6.71
CA THR A 198 -31.06 -23.49 5.95
C THR A 198 -31.02 -24.72 5.07
N GLN A 199 -32.16 -25.40 4.94
CA GLN A 199 -32.32 -26.59 4.11
C GLN A 199 -33.18 -26.25 2.90
N ILE A 200 -32.66 -26.48 1.70
CA ILE A 200 -33.38 -26.36 0.43
C ILE A 200 -33.50 -27.76 -0.17
N ASP A 201 -34.67 -28.37 -0.08
CA ASP A 201 -34.85 -29.77 -0.45
C ASP A 201 -36.16 -30.10 -1.15
N VAL A 202 -36.12 -31.10 -2.04
CA VAL A 202 -37.32 -31.62 -2.74
C VAL A 202 -38.01 -30.53 -3.59
N ASN A 203 -37.24 -29.64 -4.22
CA ASN A 203 -37.76 -28.66 -5.19
C ASN A 203 -37.41 -29.10 -6.62
N GLU A 204 -38.15 -28.61 -7.62
CA GLU A 204 -37.77 -28.81 -9.03
C GLU A 204 -36.45 -28.07 -9.32
N VAL A 205 -36.34 -26.81 -8.86
CA VAL A 205 -35.09 -26.06 -8.85
C VAL A 205 -34.79 -25.53 -7.45
N GLY A 206 -33.56 -25.75 -6.97
CA GLY A 206 -33.08 -25.23 -5.70
C GLY A 206 -32.91 -23.70 -5.75
N ILE A 207 -31.90 -23.22 -6.47
CA ILE A 207 -31.58 -21.79 -6.57
C ILE A 207 -31.48 -21.34 -8.03
N VAL A 208 -32.09 -20.20 -8.35
CA VAL A 208 -31.89 -19.47 -9.60
C VAL A 208 -31.23 -18.12 -9.28
N ASP A 209 -30.08 -17.87 -9.88
CA ASP A 209 -29.30 -16.65 -9.71
C ASP A 209 -29.22 -15.91 -11.05
N PHE A 210 -29.79 -14.70 -11.09
CA PHE A 210 -29.88 -13.85 -12.27
C PHE A 210 -28.63 -12.99 -12.51
N GLY A 211 -27.61 -13.06 -11.66
CA GLY A 211 -26.43 -12.19 -11.71
C GLY A 211 -26.63 -10.85 -10.97
N ASP A 212 -25.54 -10.11 -10.82
CA ASP A 212 -25.49 -8.79 -10.15
C ASP A 212 -26.08 -8.76 -8.74
N ASN A 213 -25.90 -9.83 -7.95
CA ASN A 213 -26.37 -9.94 -6.58
C ASN A 213 -25.29 -10.51 -5.66
N VAL A 214 -25.55 -10.49 -4.35
CA VAL A 214 -24.73 -11.12 -3.33
C VAL A 214 -25.49 -12.31 -2.75
N LEU A 215 -25.09 -13.52 -3.09
CA LEU A 215 -25.61 -14.75 -2.50
C LEU A 215 -24.53 -15.43 -1.67
N THR A 216 -24.77 -15.57 -0.36
CA THR A 216 -23.85 -16.25 0.55
C THR A 216 -24.50 -17.39 1.30
N GLN A 217 -23.71 -18.41 1.67
CA GLN A 217 -24.19 -19.47 2.57
C GLN A 217 -23.22 -19.81 3.70
N ARG A 218 -23.80 -20.19 4.86
CA ARG A 218 -23.08 -20.78 5.99
C ARG A 218 -23.84 -21.95 6.61
N ASN A 219 -23.26 -23.15 6.53
CA ASN A 219 -23.82 -24.39 7.07
C ASN A 219 -25.24 -24.71 6.54
N SER A 220 -25.55 -24.28 5.33
CA SER A 220 -26.82 -24.57 4.65
C SER A 220 -26.65 -25.72 3.68
N THR A 221 -27.74 -26.41 3.33
CA THR A 221 -27.76 -27.54 2.38
C THR A 221 -28.77 -27.30 1.28
N VAL A 222 -28.42 -27.72 0.07
CA VAL A 222 -29.28 -27.71 -1.12
C VAL A 222 -29.21 -29.13 -1.68
N GLU A 223 -30.18 -29.99 -1.36
CA GLU A 223 -30.10 -31.44 -1.58
C GLU A 223 -31.45 -32.01 -2.06
N ASN A 224 -31.44 -33.15 -2.76
CA ASN A 224 -32.66 -33.83 -3.23
C ASN A 224 -33.58 -32.99 -4.15
N ASN A 225 -33.04 -31.97 -4.82
CA ASN A 225 -33.73 -31.21 -5.86
C ASN A 225 -33.51 -31.86 -7.24
N GLU A 226 -34.42 -31.62 -8.20
CA GLU A 226 -34.20 -32.08 -9.58
C GLU A 226 -33.01 -31.34 -10.22
N LEU A 227 -32.91 -30.03 -9.97
CA LEU A 227 -31.78 -29.19 -10.33
C LEU A 227 -31.36 -28.29 -9.16
N ALA A 228 -30.10 -28.39 -8.71
CA ALA A 228 -29.63 -27.66 -7.53
C ALA A 228 -29.50 -26.15 -7.76
N PHE A 229 -28.89 -25.75 -8.88
CA PHE A 229 -28.50 -24.36 -9.12
C PHE A 229 -28.55 -23.97 -10.61
N VAL A 230 -29.06 -22.78 -10.90
CA VAL A 230 -29.12 -22.17 -12.24
C VAL A 230 -28.47 -20.79 -12.19
N ALA A 231 -27.45 -20.56 -13.01
CA ALA A 231 -26.86 -19.24 -13.21
C ALA A 231 -26.08 -19.16 -14.52
N ASP A 232 -25.91 -17.95 -15.05
CA ASP A 232 -25.06 -17.72 -16.23
C ASP A 232 -23.57 -17.93 -15.91
N ASP A 233 -23.21 -17.76 -14.64
CA ASP A 233 -21.87 -17.99 -14.10
C ASP A 233 -21.81 -19.17 -13.12
N ILE A 234 -20.60 -19.61 -12.78
CA ILE A 234 -20.39 -20.72 -11.84
C ILE A 234 -20.84 -20.26 -10.43
N PRO A 235 -21.53 -21.12 -9.64
CA PRO A 235 -21.96 -20.76 -8.30
C PRO A 235 -20.80 -20.22 -7.44
N PRO A 236 -21.05 -19.25 -6.53
CA PRO A 236 -20.05 -18.73 -5.61
C PRO A 236 -19.32 -19.83 -4.83
N GLN A 237 -18.03 -19.62 -4.50
CA GLN A 237 -17.17 -20.65 -3.88
C GLN A 237 -17.73 -21.15 -2.55
N ASP A 238 -18.35 -20.26 -1.78
CA ASP A 238 -19.04 -20.55 -0.54
C ASP A 238 -20.33 -21.32 -0.76
N VAL A 239 -21.05 -21.16 -1.88
CA VAL A 239 -22.29 -21.90 -2.17
C VAL A 239 -22.05 -23.33 -2.66
N ARG A 240 -20.96 -23.57 -3.42
CA ARG A 240 -20.68 -24.89 -4.04
C ARG A 240 -20.72 -26.10 -3.09
N PRO A 241 -20.16 -26.04 -1.87
CA PRO A 241 -20.18 -27.17 -0.94
C PRO A 241 -21.59 -27.58 -0.50
N ALA A 242 -22.58 -26.69 -0.61
CA ALA A 242 -23.94 -26.94 -0.18
C ALA A 242 -24.78 -27.73 -1.21
N LEU A 243 -24.33 -27.86 -2.47
CA LEU A 243 -25.13 -28.39 -3.58
C LEU A 243 -25.17 -29.94 -3.67
N GLY A 244 -24.89 -30.67 -2.59
CA GLY A 244 -24.77 -32.14 -2.60
C GLY A 244 -26.06 -32.89 -2.97
N ASP A 245 -25.97 -34.17 -3.36
CA ASP A 245 -27.12 -35.09 -3.44
C ASP A 245 -28.36 -34.61 -4.25
N ASN A 246 -28.16 -33.83 -5.31
CA ASN A 246 -29.21 -33.45 -6.27
C ASN A 246 -29.14 -34.28 -7.56
N SER A 247 -30.26 -34.37 -8.29
CA SER A 247 -30.31 -35.11 -9.57
C SER A 247 -29.43 -34.45 -10.65
N LYS A 248 -29.40 -33.12 -10.70
CA LYS A 248 -28.47 -32.32 -11.51
C LYS A 248 -27.93 -31.15 -10.68
N LEU A 249 -26.62 -30.93 -10.71
CA LEU A 249 -25.98 -29.92 -9.85
C LEU A 249 -26.08 -28.48 -10.40
N PHE A 250 -26.00 -28.30 -11.72
CA PHE A 250 -25.85 -26.97 -12.30
C PHE A 250 -26.38 -26.88 -13.73
N SER A 251 -26.94 -25.72 -14.09
CA SER A 251 -27.40 -25.36 -15.45
C SER A 251 -27.10 -23.89 -15.78
N ARG A 252 -26.82 -23.58 -17.05
CA ARG A 252 -26.52 -22.22 -17.55
C ARG A 252 -27.66 -21.55 -18.31
N ASN A 253 -28.88 -22.04 -18.15
CA ASN A 253 -30.02 -21.61 -18.96
C ASN A 253 -30.87 -20.54 -18.24
N VAL A 254 -30.25 -19.50 -17.67
CA VAL A 254 -31.00 -18.48 -16.90
C VAL A 254 -32.14 -17.87 -17.71
N GLY A 255 -31.89 -17.59 -19.00
CA GLY A 255 -32.90 -17.03 -19.90
C GLY A 255 -34.16 -17.90 -20.07
N GLU A 256 -34.04 -19.22 -20.01
CA GLU A 256 -35.17 -20.16 -20.06
C GLU A 256 -36.00 -20.05 -18.76
N TYR A 257 -35.33 -20.04 -17.61
CA TYR A 257 -36.00 -19.89 -16.32
C TYR A 257 -36.64 -18.51 -16.13
N LYS A 258 -36.06 -17.45 -16.67
CA LYS A 258 -36.68 -16.12 -16.71
C LYS A 258 -38.01 -16.13 -17.49
N SER A 259 -38.12 -16.96 -18.53
CA SER A 259 -39.37 -17.13 -19.29
C SER A 259 -40.39 -18.03 -18.59
N VAL A 260 -39.94 -19.07 -17.88
CA VAL A 260 -40.78 -20.03 -17.15
C VAL A 260 -41.39 -19.40 -15.88
N LEU A 261 -40.60 -18.59 -15.16
CA LEU A 261 -41.04 -17.88 -13.96
C LEU A 261 -42.10 -16.80 -14.24
N GLY A 262 -42.19 -16.34 -15.50
CA GLY A 262 -43.09 -15.28 -15.95
C GLY A 262 -42.60 -13.87 -15.62
N GLU A 263 -43.48 -12.88 -15.82
CA GLU A 263 -43.20 -11.50 -15.39
C GLU A 263 -42.95 -11.45 -13.88
N GLU A 264 -42.02 -10.56 -13.46
CA GLU A 264 -41.75 -10.32 -12.04
C GLU A 264 -43.07 -10.05 -11.31
N PRO A 265 -43.31 -10.69 -10.15
CA PRO A 265 -44.55 -10.53 -9.45
C PRO A 265 -44.75 -9.06 -9.05
N VAL A 266 -45.94 -8.52 -9.35
CA VAL A 266 -46.32 -7.17 -8.94
C VAL A 266 -47.18 -7.27 -7.69
N ASN A 267 -46.75 -6.60 -6.61
CA ASN A 267 -47.58 -6.47 -5.42
C ASN A 267 -48.84 -5.66 -5.74
N PRO A 268 -50.06 -6.22 -5.56
CA PRO A 268 -51.31 -5.58 -5.97
C PRO A 268 -51.65 -4.32 -5.15
N TYR A 269 -50.95 -4.09 -4.03
CA TYR A 269 -51.18 -2.94 -3.15
C TYR A 269 -50.04 -1.92 -3.17
N ALA A 270 -48.93 -2.24 -3.83
CA ALA A 270 -47.85 -1.29 -4.04
C ALA A 270 -48.29 -0.25 -5.07
N ASP A 271 -48.51 0.99 -4.60
CA ASP A 271 -48.74 2.11 -5.50
C ASP A 271 -47.39 2.51 -6.11
N GLY A 272 -47.14 1.99 -7.32
CA GLY A 272 -45.94 2.30 -8.11
C GLY A 272 -45.72 3.81 -8.32
N ALA A 273 -46.74 4.66 -8.09
CA ALA A 273 -46.64 6.12 -8.14
C ALA A 273 -46.47 6.80 -6.77
N LYS A 274 -46.88 6.17 -5.64
CA LYS A 274 -46.69 6.73 -4.28
C LYS A 274 -45.45 6.21 -3.56
N TYR A 275 -44.88 5.10 -3.98
CA TYR A 275 -43.54 4.66 -3.53
C TYR A 275 -42.46 4.88 -4.58
N ALA A 276 -42.84 5.28 -5.80
CA ALA A 276 -42.11 6.33 -6.53
C ALA A 276 -42.27 7.71 -5.86
N GLY A 277 -42.97 7.85 -4.73
CA GLY A 277 -42.94 9.03 -3.87
C GLY A 277 -41.82 9.01 -2.83
N SER A 278 -41.12 7.87 -2.68
CA SER A 278 -39.76 7.81 -2.13
C SER A 278 -38.68 7.74 -3.21
N LEU A 279 -39.04 7.66 -4.51
CA LEU A 279 -38.42 8.55 -5.48
C LEU A 279 -38.92 9.96 -5.16
N LYS A 280 -38.42 10.46 -4.04
CA LYS A 280 -38.29 11.89 -3.87
C LYS A 280 -37.60 12.32 -5.16
N ASP A 281 -38.36 12.97 -6.01
CA ASP A 281 -37.93 14.14 -6.76
C ASP A 281 -37.52 15.25 -5.76
N THR A 282 -36.74 14.89 -4.73
CA THR A 282 -35.47 15.56 -4.59
C THR A 282 -34.60 14.92 -5.68
N GLN A 283 -34.59 15.40 -6.92
CA GLN A 283 -34.00 16.70 -7.20
C GLN A 283 -33.63 17.52 -5.94
N ASP A 284 -32.84 16.92 -5.06
CA ASP A 284 -31.60 17.57 -4.73
C ASP A 284 -30.79 17.29 -6.00
N SER A 285 -31.06 18.16 -6.97
CA SER A 285 -30.16 18.46 -8.09
C SER A 285 -28.81 18.95 -7.56
N ALA A 286 -28.68 19.08 -6.25
CA ALA A 286 -27.45 19.30 -5.53
C ALA A 286 -26.65 18.01 -5.47
N TRP A 287 -25.45 18.09 -6.02
CA TRP A 287 -24.37 17.18 -5.71
C TRP A 287 -24.18 17.12 -4.19
N SER A 288 -23.98 15.93 -3.62
CA SER A 288 -23.55 15.81 -2.23
C SER A 288 -22.09 16.25 -2.16
N ILE A 289 -21.76 17.16 -1.24
CA ILE A 289 -20.39 17.63 -1.03
C ILE A 289 -19.93 17.07 0.30
N SER A 290 -18.80 16.40 0.29
CA SER A 290 -18.08 15.95 1.49
C SER A 290 -16.61 16.33 1.35
N GLY A 291 -15.90 16.50 2.44
CA GLY A 291 -14.49 16.83 2.36
C GLY A 291 -13.92 17.41 3.63
N ASN A 292 -12.72 17.97 3.51
CA ASN A 292 -12.08 18.70 4.57
C ASN A 292 -11.49 20.03 4.10
N VAL A 293 -11.39 20.98 5.02
CA VAL A 293 -10.69 22.25 4.82
C VAL A 293 -9.94 22.56 6.10
N GLY A 294 -8.62 22.62 5.98
CA GLY A 294 -7.69 22.85 7.08
C GLY A 294 -6.87 24.11 6.88
N ILE A 295 -6.66 24.82 7.99
CA ILE A 295 -5.64 25.86 8.11
C ILE A 295 -4.75 25.51 9.28
N GLU A 296 -3.45 25.63 9.06
CA GLU A 296 -2.41 25.54 10.07
C GLU A 296 -1.64 26.84 10.13
N LEU A 297 -1.39 27.30 11.35
CA LEU A 297 -0.56 28.45 11.65
C LEU A 297 0.51 28.01 12.63
N GLY A 298 1.75 28.35 12.35
CA GLY A 298 2.84 28.00 13.24
C GLY A 298 3.90 29.08 13.36
N TYR A 299 4.69 28.94 14.41
CA TYR A 299 5.88 29.74 14.63
C TYR A 299 7.05 28.81 14.92
N HIS A 300 8.11 28.97 14.12
CA HIS A 300 9.32 28.18 14.18
C HIS A 300 10.51 29.04 14.61
N LYS A 301 11.32 28.53 15.53
CA LYS A 301 12.48 29.23 16.06
C LYS A 301 13.69 28.31 16.20
N VAL A 302 14.72 28.62 15.41
CA VAL A 302 16.04 28.00 15.50
C VAL A 302 16.96 28.83 16.39
N LEU A 303 17.61 28.19 17.35
CA LEU A 303 18.56 28.78 18.29
C LEU A 303 19.90 28.04 18.21
N THR A 304 20.79 28.52 17.35
CA THR A 304 22.17 28.04 17.22
C THR A 304 23.04 28.44 18.43
N ARG A 305 24.15 27.73 18.65
CA ARG A 305 25.11 28.02 19.73
C ARG A 305 25.82 29.38 19.57
N HIS A 306 26.29 29.95 20.68
CA HIS A 306 27.19 31.10 20.69
C HIS A 306 28.65 30.68 20.43
N ASN A 307 29.40 31.48 19.67
CA ASN A 307 30.84 31.33 19.52
C ASN A 307 31.54 31.59 20.87
N SER A 308 31.93 30.50 21.54
CA SER A 308 32.62 30.51 22.83
C SER A 308 34.15 30.43 22.71
N SER A 309 34.70 30.47 21.49
CA SER A 309 36.13 30.19 21.23
C SER A 309 37.06 31.37 21.57
N GLY A 310 36.51 32.54 21.92
CA GLY A 310 37.27 33.77 22.18
C GLY A 310 37.95 34.36 20.94
N LYS A 311 37.74 33.78 19.75
CA LYS A 311 38.23 34.25 18.44
C LYS A 311 37.07 34.33 17.45
N ASP A 312 37.24 35.16 16.43
CA ASP A 312 36.29 35.21 15.32
C ASP A 312 36.26 33.84 14.61
N TYR A 313 35.06 33.35 14.33
CA TYR A 313 34.84 32.16 13.52
C TYR A 313 34.41 32.60 12.12
N VAL A 314 35.16 32.20 11.10
CA VAL A 314 34.87 32.55 9.70
C VAL A 314 34.38 31.30 8.99
N SER A 315 33.15 31.33 8.48
CA SER A 315 32.56 30.30 7.63
C SER A 315 32.17 30.92 6.30
N GLN A 316 32.82 30.50 5.22
CA GLN A 316 32.66 31.09 3.89
C GLN A 316 32.88 32.62 3.91
N GLU A 317 31.86 33.41 3.56
CA GLU A 317 31.90 34.89 3.55
C GLU A 317 31.50 35.49 4.91
N ASP A 318 31.00 34.68 5.85
CA ASP A 318 30.43 35.15 7.11
C ASP A 318 31.40 35.04 8.28
N THR A 319 31.42 36.09 9.11
CA THR A 319 32.26 36.17 10.32
C THR A 319 31.41 36.27 11.57
N VAL A 320 31.50 35.26 12.44
CA VAL A 320 30.79 35.17 13.73
C VAL A 320 31.75 35.55 14.86
N LYS A 321 31.50 36.68 15.53
CA LYS A 321 32.36 37.17 16.61
C LYS A 321 32.18 36.38 17.91
N PRO A 322 33.15 36.41 18.84
CA PRO A 322 32.98 35.88 20.18
C PRO A 322 31.70 36.40 20.86
N GLY A 323 30.85 35.49 21.32
CA GLY A 323 29.56 35.82 21.94
C GLY A 323 28.38 35.98 20.98
N GLU A 324 28.60 36.06 19.67
CA GLU A 324 27.53 36.00 18.66
C GLU A 324 27.11 34.55 18.40
N ARG A 325 25.89 34.36 17.89
CA ARG A 325 25.38 33.03 17.51
C ARG A 325 25.85 32.65 16.11
N TYR A 326 26.09 31.36 15.88
CA TYR A 326 26.33 30.84 14.54
C TYR A 326 25.11 31.08 13.64
N ILE A 327 25.34 31.28 12.35
CA ILE A 327 24.26 31.56 11.39
C ILE A 327 23.51 30.25 11.07
N ASN A 328 22.20 30.36 10.85
CA ASN A 328 21.32 29.24 10.50
C ASN A 328 21.12 29.20 8.97
N TYR A 329 21.54 28.13 8.32
CA TYR A 329 21.41 27.91 6.86
C TYR A 329 20.60 26.67 6.49
N PHE A 330 19.88 26.06 7.44
CA PHE A 330 19.27 24.73 7.20
C PHE A 330 17.76 24.69 7.47
N GLN A 331 17.18 25.73 8.06
CA GLN A 331 15.79 25.74 8.52
C GLN A 331 15.18 27.13 8.44
N VAL A 332 13.96 27.28 7.90
CA VAL A 332 13.28 28.59 7.74
C VAL A 332 12.64 29.05 9.05
N PRO A 333 13.19 30.03 9.79
CA PRO A 333 12.56 30.51 11.03
C PRO A 333 11.42 31.49 10.73
N GLY A 334 10.51 31.66 11.69
CA GLY A 334 9.46 32.67 11.65
C GLY A 334 8.06 32.08 11.61
N PHE A 335 7.11 32.88 11.14
CA PHE A 335 5.73 32.45 10.96
C PHE A 335 5.57 31.69 9.66
N PHE A 336 4.80 30.62 9.70
CA PHE A 336 4.38 29.89 8.53
C PHE A 336 2.88 29.60 8.60
N THR A 337 2.30 29.34 7.45
CA THR A 337 0.91 28.91 7.32
C THR A 337 0.79 27.82 6.26
N ASN A 338 0.01 26.79 6.56
CA ASN A 338 -0.34 25.73 5.62
C ASN A 338 -1.86 25.71 5.44
N TRP A 339 -2.31 25.49 4.22
CA TRP A 339 -3.71 25.45 3.82
C TRP A 339 -3.92 24.18 3.02
N ASN A 340 -4.86 23.36 3.46
CA ASN A 340 -5.27 22.18 2.71
C ASN A 340 -6.78 22.20 2.49
N ALA A 341 -7.20 21.68 1.35
CA ALA A 341 -8.60 21.39 1.11
C ALA A 341 -8.73 20.14 0.25
N SER A 342 -9.62 19.24 0.64
CA SER A 342 -10.04 18.10 -0.15
C SER A 342 -11.56 18.13 -0.24
N LEU A 343 -12.10 18.29 -1.44
CA LEU A 343 -13.53 18.40 -1.70
C LEU A 343 -13.93 17.29 -2.66
N LEU A 344 -14.89 16.46 -2.26
CA LEU A 344 -15.53 15.46 -3.09
C LEU A 344 -17.00 15.82 -3.28
N MET A 345 -17.37 16.12 -4.50
CA MET A 345 -18.75 16.30 -4.92
C MET A 345 -19.20 15.01 -5.62
N LYS A 346 -20.33 14.43 -5.21
CA LYS A 346 -20.92 13.24 -5.83
C LYS A 346 -22.32 13.55 -6.32
N SER A 347 -22.56 13.29 -7.60
CA SER A 347 -23.87 13.42 -8.24
C SER A 347 -24.78 12.22 -7.89
N PRO A 348 -26.11 12.36 -8.02
CA PRO A 348 -27.05 11.26 -7.85
C PRO A 348 -26.82 10.08 -8.82
N THR A 349 -26.22 10.35 -9.99
CA THR A 349 -25.93 9.34 -11.01
C THR A 349 -24.60 8.62 -10.76
N GLY A 350 -23.87 8.95 -9.69
CA GLY A 350 -22.60 8.32 -9.33
C GLY A 350 -21.36 9.03 -9.86
N ALA A 351 -21.50 10.04 -10.73
CA ALA A 351 -20.37 10.86 -11.19
C ALA A 351 -19.80 11.69 -10.03
N THR A 352 -18.49 11.84 -9.99
CA THR A 352 -17.77 12.57 -8.94
C THR A 352 -16.94 13.72 -9.52
N PHE A 353 -16.79 14.77 -8.75
CA PHE A 353 -15.86 15.86 -8.99
C PHE A 353 -15.06 16.07 -7.71
N GLU A 354 -13.75 15.95 -7.80
CA GLU A 354 -12.84 16.00 -6.66
C GLU A 354 -11.84 17.14 -6.86
N VAL A 355 -11.62 17.96 -5.83
CA VAL A 355 -10.58 18.99 -5.81
C VAL A 355 -9.72 18.81 -4.56
N VAL A 356 -8.42 18.65 -4.75
CA VAL A 356 -7.43 18.54 -3.67
C VAL A 356 -6.39 19.63 -3.85
N THR A 357 -6.08 20.36 -2.79
CA THR A 357 -5.00 21.35 -2.79
C THR A 357 -4.25 21.37 -1.47
N ASP A 358 -2.94 21.57 -1.56
CA ASP A 358 -2.04 21.79 -0.43
C ASP A 358 -1.08 22.95 -0.76
N ILE A 359 -1.08 23.96 0.11
CA ILE A 359 -0.41 25.25 -0.10
C ILE A 359 0.29 25.65 1.20
N SER A 360 1.54 26.08 1.12
CA SER A 360 2.26 26.72 2.23
C SER A 360 2.71 28.13 1.91
N SER A 361 3.00 28.88 2.97
CA SER A 361 3.63 30.18 2.91
C SER A 361 4.48 30.38 4.16
N ASP A 362 5.74 30.76 3.95
CA ASP A 362 6.68 31.12 5.01
C ASP A 362 7.55 32.32 4.62
N ALA A 363 8.59 32.60 5.41
CA ALA A 363 9.48 33.73 5.19
C ALA A 363 10.42 33.58 3.99
N TRP A 364 10.63 32.36 3.48
CA TRP A 364 11.54 32.03 2.38
C TRP A 364 10.81 31.82 1.06
N ASP A 365 9.78 30.96 1.05
CA ASP A 365 9.07 30.55 -0.14
C ASP A 365 7.88 31.47 -0.47
N HIS A 366 7.39 32.25 0.50
CA HIS A 366 6.27 33.21 0.43
C HIS A 366 4.90 32.64 0.00
N PHE A 367 4.86 31.74 -0.98
CA PHE A 367 3.69 31.01 -1.45
C PHE A 367 4.16 29.82 -2.31
N LYS A 368 3.85 28.61 -1.88
CA LYS A 368 4.23 27.37 -2.57
C LYS A 368 3.01 26.46 -2.64
N VAL A 369 2.69 25.99 -3.84
CA VAL A 369 1.65 24.98 -4.06
C VAL A 369 2.35 23.62 -4.14
N TYR A 370 2.12 22.76 -3.16
CA TYR A 370 2.68 21.40 -3.16
C TYR A 370 1.84 20.45 -4.00
N GLN A 371 0.52 20.62 -3.94
CA GLN A 371 -0.42 19.80 -4.69
C GLN A 371 -1.62 20.64 -5.12
N PHE A 372 -2.04 20.45 -6.35
CA PHE A 372 -3.32 20.87 -6.87
C PHE A 372 -3.84 19.84 -7.86
N GLN A 373 -4.97 19.21 -7.54
CA GLN A 373 -5.62 18.24 -8.40
C GLN A 373 -7.10 18.60 -8.51
N ALA A 374 -7.61 18.63 -9.73
CA ALA A 374 -9.04 18.64 -10.01
C ALA A 374 -9.39 17.45 -10.89
N SER A 375 -10.34 16.62 -10.48
CA SER A 375 -10.74 15.45 -11.25
C SER A 375 -12.24 15.31 -11.39
N TYR A 376 -12.67 14.79 -12.52
CA TYR A 376 -14.04 14.41 -12.80
C TYR A 376 -14.06 12.93 -13.20
N THR A 377 -14.97 12.15 -12.62
CA THR A 377 -15.12 10.71 -12.93
C THR A 377 -16.59 10.37 -13.11
N ASP A 378 -16.91 9.61 -14.15
CA ASP A 378 -18.22 8.97 -14.33
C ASP A 378 -18.05 7.52 -14.81
N ASP A 379 -19.16 6.86 -15.13
CA ASP A 379 -19.20 5.48 -15.63
C ASP A 379 -18.34 5.22 -16.87
N MET A 380 -18.12 6.25 -17.69
CA MET A 380 -17.48 6.15 -19.00
C MET A 380 -16.10 6.79 -19.03
N GLN A 381 -15.79 7.76 -18.18
CA GLN A 381 -14.56 8.54 -18.31
C GLN A 381 -14.06 9.08 -16.98
N ARG A 382 -12.75 9.36 -16.97
CA ARG A 382 -12.08 10.08 -15.88
C ARG A 382 -11.16 11.13 -16.47
N LEU A 383 -11.28 12.38 -16.03
CA LEU A 383 -10.39 13.48 -16.38
C LEU A 383 -9.71 13.97 -15.11
N VAL A 384 -8.40 14.11 -15.12
CA VAL A 384 -7.63 14.74 -14.04
C VAL A 384 -6.83 15.91 -14.62
N LEU A 385 -6.85 17.04 -13.92
CA LEU A 385 -6.08 18.26 -14.22
C LEU A 385 -5.24 18.63 -13.00
N GLY A 386 -4.03 19.15 -13.23
CA GLY A 386 -3.06 19.41 -12.18
C GLY A 386 -2.24 18.17 -11.86
N ASP A 387 -1.92 17.94 -10.58
CA ASP A 387 -1.18 16.78 -10.12
C ASP A 387 -1.97 15.49 -10.36
N PHE A 388 -1.36 14.57 -11.09
CA PHE A 388 -1.88 13.24 -11.27
C PHE A 388 -0.79 12.20 -11.03
N TYR A 389 -1.23 11.03 -10.60
CA TYR A 389 -0.40 9.85 -10.50
C TYR A 389 -0.89 8.81 -11.51
N THR A 390 0.02 8.28 -12.31
CA THR A 390 -0.26 7.22 -13.26
C THR A 390 0.65 6.03 -13.01
N ASN A 391 0.08 4.83 -13.07
CA ASN A 391 0.78 3.57 -12.91
C ASN A 391 0.31 2.54 -13.93
N GLY A 392 1.05 1.45 -14.02
CA GLY A 392 0.83 0.33 -14.92
C GLY A 392 1.67 -0.85 -14.46
N GLY A 393 2.45 -1.41 -15.38
CA GLY A 393 3.38 -2.50 -15.10
C GLY A 393 4.70 -1.98 -14.52
N GLU A 394 5.29 -2.76 -13.63
CA GLU A 394 6.56 -2.44 -12.96
C GLU A 394 7.70 -2.12 -13.95
N LEU A 395 7.70 -2.73 -15.14
CA LEU A 395 8.74 -2.52 -16.15
C LEU A 395 8.71 -1.16 -16.85
N TYR A 396 7.53 -0.56 -17.01
CA TYR A 396 7.35 0.56 -17.92
C TYR A 396 6.64 1.76 -17.28
N LEU A 397 5.84 1.55 -16.24
CA LEU A 397 5.12 2.59 -15.53
C LEU A 397 4.86 2.15 -14.07
N ALA A 398 5.92 1.91 -13.29
CA ALA A 398 5.83 1.52 -11.88
C ALA A 398 5.12 2.59 -11.04
N GLY A 399 5.29 3.85 -11.42
CA GLY A 399 4.61 4.99 -10.82
C GLY A 399 5.20 6.29 -11.35
N LEU A 400 4.32 7.21 -11.74
CA LEU A 400 4.72 8.50 -12.26
C LEU A 400 3.82 9.58 -11.69
N HIS A 401 4.44 10.56 -11.04
CA HIS A 401 3.81 11.81 -10.62
C HIS A 401 4.11 12.87 -11.67
N ALA A 402 3.09 13.61 -12.10
CA ALA A 402 3.27 14.76 -12.98
C ALA A 402 2.16 15.78 -12.78
N PHE A 403 2.48 17.05 -13.02
CA PHE A 403 1.54 18.15 -13.08
C PHE A 403 1.12 18.39 -14.53
N GLY A 404 -0.15 18.15 -14.87
CA GLY A 404 -0.66 18.28 -16.22
C GLY A 404 -2.09 17.81 -16.39
N ALA A 405 -2.33 16.89 -17.33
CA ALA A 405 -3.64 16.31 -17.57
C ALA A 405 -3.57 14.81 -17.86
N SER A 406 -4.56 14.06 -17.36
CA SER A 406 -4.78 12.67 -17.72
C SER A 406 -6.26 12.40 -18.02
N TYR A 407 -6.51 11.53 -18.99
CA TYR A 407 -7.86 11.18 -19.42
C TYR A 407 -7.98 9.68 -19.68
N ASP A 408 -8.94 9.05 -19.00
CA ASP A 408 -9.33 7.67 -19.20
C ASP A 408 -10.73 7.60 -19.84
N VAL A 409 -10.93 6.65 -20.75
CA VAL A 409 -12.22 6.35 -21.37
C VAL A 409 -12.49 4.84 -21.35
N ASN A 410 -13.69 4.47 -20.95
CA ASN A 410 -14.21 3.12 -20.88
C ASN A 410 -15.25 2.91 -21.99
N VAL A 411 -15.03 1.92 -22.84
CA VAL A 411 -15.89 1.65 -24.00
C VAL A 411 -16.37 0.21 -23.97
N PHE A 412 -17.69 0.05 -24.09
CA PHE A 412 -18.43 -1.22 -24.03
C PHE A 412 -18.30 -1.92 -22.67
N LYS A 413 -19.40 -2.36 -22.07
CA LYS A 413 -19.38 -3.18 -20.85
C LYS A 413 -19.63 -4.65 -21.21
N ASN A 414 -18.92 -5.58 -20.57
CA ASN A 414 -19.15 -7.01 -20.75
C ASN A 414 -20.36 -7.47 -19.91
N SER A 415 -20.69 -8.76 -19.94
CA SER A 415 -21.80 -9.33 -19.17
C SER A 415 -21.61 -9.30 -17.65
N ALA A 416 -20.43 -8.92 -17.14
CA ALA A 416 -20.13 -8.68 -15.74
C ALA A 416 -20.02 -7.17 -15.43
N ASN A 417 -20.53 -6.31 -16.33
CA ASN A 417 -20.50 -4.86 -16.24
C ASN A 417 -19.08 -4.23 -16.22
N ASP A 418 -18.02 -5.01 -16.51
CA ASP A 418 -16.65 -4.51 -16.62
C ASP A 418 -16.41 -3.87 -18.00
N PRO A 419 -15.64 -2.78 -18.11
CA PRO A 419 -15.30 -2.18 -19.39
C PRO A 419 -14.45 -3.15 -20.22
N MET A 420 -14.89 -3.45 -21.45
CA MET A 420 -14.19 -4.32 -22.38
C MET A 420 -12.95 -3.64 -22.95
N PHE A 421 -13.01 -2.33 -23.19
CA PHE A 421 -11.88 -1.54 -23.66
C PHE A 421 -11.71 -0.32 -22.76
N MET A 422 -10.47 -0.07 -22.35
CA MET A 422 -10.10 1.12 -21.60
C MET A 422 -8.96 1.81 -22.34
N GLY A 423 -9.14 3.08 -22.69
CA GLY A 423 -8.09 3.92 -23.25
C GLY A 423 -7.66 4.95 -22.21
N SER A 424 -6.36 5.18 -22.07
CA SER A 424 -5.81 6.21 -21.19
C SER A 424 -4.79 7.04 -21.94
N VAL A 425 -4.80 8.35 -21.77
CA VAL A 425 -3.78 9.28 -22.25
C VAL A 425 -3.37 10.22 -21.13
N PHE A 426 -2.09 10.59 -21.07
CA PHE A 426 -1.61 11.57 -20.09
C PHE A 426 -0.46 12.39 -20.65
N MET A 427 -0.31 13.62 -20.15
CA MET A 427 0.81 14.51 -20.45
C MET A 427 0.99 15.52 -19.32
N GLY A 428 2.22 15.79 -18.92
CA GLY A 428 2.51 16.75 -17.84
C GLY A 428 3.99 17.02 -17.60
N GLU A 429 4.27 17.97 -16.72
CA GLU A 429 5.58 18.27 -16.14
C GLU A 429 5.83 17.28 -14.99
N MET A 430 6.84 16.43 -15.12
CA MET A 430 7.26 15.50 -14.07
C MET A 430 8.19 16.19 -13.06
N ASN A 431 9.13 16.99 -13.56
CA ASN A 431 10.05 17.78 -12.74
C ASN A 431 10.02 19.24 -13.20
N ALA A 432 9.79 20.17 -12.27
CA ALA A 432 9.97 21.59 -12.50
C ALA A 432 11.47 21.92 -12.63
N PRO A 433 11.85 22.91 -13.47
CA PRO A 433 13.25 23.28 -13.62
C PRO A 433 13.79 23.95 -12.36
N LYS A 434 15.05 23.68 -12.01
CA LYS A 434 15.82 24.45 -11.02
C LYS A 434 16.79 25.35 -11.76
N THR A 435 16.59 26.67 -11.71
CA THR A 435 17.40 27.62 -12.48
C THR A 435 18.48 28.29 -11.65
N VAL A 436 19.67 28.48 -12.25
CA VAL A 436 20.83 29.05 -11.54
C VAL A 436 20.53 30.47 -11.05
N GLY A 437 20.78 30.72 -9.77
CA GLY A 437 20.56 32.00 -9.11
C GLY A 437 19.16 32.20 -8.53
N GLU A 438 18.22 31.29 -8.76
CA GLU A 438 16.94 31.28 -8.04
C GLU A 438 17.09 30.72 -6.62
N ARG A 439 16.13 31.03 -5.76
CA ARG A 439 16.07 30.47 -4.41
C ARG A 439 15.90 28.96 -4.51
N ASN A 440 16.70 28.22 -3.75
CA ASN A 440 16.46 26.81 -3.58
C ASN A 440 15.23 26.63 -2.66
N TYR A 441 14.16 26.05 -3.20
CA TYR A 441 12.93 25.77 -2.45
C TYR A 441 13.08 24.65 -1.42
N ASP A 442 14.17 23.88 -1.50
CA ASP A 442 14.42 22.72 -0.62
C ASP A 442 15.38 23.08 0.53
N VAL A 443 16.16 24.17 0.39
CA VAL A 443 17.23 24.56 1.33
C VAL A 443 17.16 26.05 1.66
N TYR A 444 17.07 26.36 2.96
CA TYR A 444 16.91 27.75 3.42
C TYR A 444 18.19 28.59 3.22
N GLN A 445 18.03 29.82 2.71
CA GLN A 445 19.14 30.74 2.39
C GLN A 445 20.12 30.21 1.35
N ASP A 446 19.71 29.20 0.58
CA ASP A 446 20.50 28.62 -0.49
C ASP A 446 19.96 29.06 -1.85
N TYR A 447 20.87 29.25 -2.79
CA TYR A 447 20.55 29.66 -4.16
C TYR A 447 21.15 28.63 -5.10
N VAL A 448 20.38 28.25 -6.12
CA VAL A 448 20.79 27.20 -7.05
C VAL A 448 22.08 27.61 -7.76
N ASP A 449 23.14 26.85 -7.56
CA ASP A 449 24.45 27.08 -8.18
C ASP A 449 24.58 26.38 -9.56
N ASP A 450 25.58 26.78 -10.36
CA ASP A 450 25.96 26.06 -11.58
C ASP A 450 26.49 24.66 -11.24
N GLY A 451 25.77 23.62 -11.68
CA GLY A 451 25.92 22.23 -11.26
C GLY A 451 24.75 21.69 -10.43
N GLU A 452 23.93 22.58 -9.85
CA GLU A 452 22.72 22.25 -9.08
C GLU A 452 21.42 22.45 -9.89
N ALA A 453 21.57 22.96 -11.12
CA ALA A 453 20.46 23.15 -12.03
C ALA A 453 19.79 21.82 -12.44
N GLU A 454 18.48 21.86 -12.65
CA GLU A 454 17.69 20.72 -13.14
C GLU A 454 16.85 21.17 -14.34
N ALA A 455 16.87 20.38 -15.41
CA ALA A 455 16.05 20.61 -16.59
C ALA A 455 14.57 20.32 -16.31
N GLN A 456 13.67 21.04 -16.98
CA GLN A 456 12.24 20.71 -16.91
C GLN A 456 11.98 19.39 -17.64
N ARG A 457 11.42 18.39 -16.97
CA ARG A 457 11.07 17.10 -17.58
C ARG A 457 9.60 17.07 -17.96
N MET A 458 9.29 16.99 -19.25
CA MET A 458 7.94 16.70 -19.73
C MET A 458 7.79 15.22 -20.04
N VAL A 459 6.63 14.66 -19.69
CA VAL A 459 6.29 13.26 -19.95
C VAL A 459 4.93 13.16 -20.61
N GLY A 460 4.75 12.15 -21.45
CA GLY A 460 3.46 11.80 -22.02
C GLY A 460 3.37 10.32 -22.36
N GLY A 461 2.16 9.83 -22.44
CA GLY A 461 1.93 8.43 -22.77
C GLY A 461 0.49 8.12 -23.09
N ALA A 462 0.29 6.96 -23.69
CA ALA A 462 -1.03 6.40 -23.92
C ALA A 462 -1.01 4.89 -23.73
N LYS A 463 -2.12 4.33 -23.25
CA LYS A 463 -2.33 2.89 -23.18
C LYS A 463 -3.74 2.53 -23.56
N VAL A 464 -3.89 1.35 -24.14
CA VAL A 464 -5.18 0.72 -24.38
C VAL A 464 -5.14 -0.63 -23.72
N ARG A 465 -6.16 -0.93 -22.93
CA ARG A 465 -6.38 -2.21 -22.27
C ARG A 465 -7.63 -2.85 -22.82
N TRP A 466 -7.57 -4.16 -23.07
CA TRP A 466 -8.71 -4.97 -23.49
C TRP A 466 -8.95 -6.10 -22.49
N ASN A 467 -10.18 -6.14 -21.99
CA ASN A 467 -10.71 -7.15 -21.10
C ASN A 467 -11.63 -8.10 -21.89
N MET A 468 -11.15 -8.66 -23.01
CA MET A 468 -11.96 -9.48 -23.94
C MET A 468 -12.57 -10.73 -23.30
N HIS A 469 -11.98 -11.24 -22.22
CA HIS A 469 -12.48 -12.39 -21.48
C HIS A 469 -12.26 -12.15 -19.98
N ARG A 470 -13.17 -12.57 -19.10
CA ARG A 470 -13.04 -12.39 -17.63
C ARG A 470 -11.79 -13.02 -17.00
N ARG A 471 -11.00 -13.76 -17.78
CA ARG A 471 -9.80 -14.50 -17.36
C ARG A 471 -8.54 -14.05 -18.07
N PHE A 472 -8.65 -13.08 -18.98
CA PHE A 472 -7.52 -12.50 -19.67
C PHE A 472 -7.76 -11.01 -19.87
N ASN A 473 -6.82 -10.21 -19.41
CA ASN A 473 -6.70 -8.83 -19.85
C ASN A 473 -5.31 -8.61 -20.43
N GLY A 474 -5.22 -7.72 -21.41
CA GLY A 474 -3.95 -7.28 -21.95
C GLY A 474 -3.94 -5.78 -22.17
N THR A 475 -2.76 -5.20 -22.09
CA THR A 475 -2.51 -3.77 -22.30
C THR A 475 -1.41 -3.61 -23.34
N LEU A 476 -1.54 -2.62 -24.23
CA LEU A 476 -0.41 -2.07 -25.00
C LEU A 476 -0.38 -0.57 -24.76
N GLY A 477 0.81 -0.01 -24.73
CA GLY A 477 0.96 1.43 -24.65
C GLY A 477 2.36 1.90 -24.97
N PHE A 478 2.53 3.21 -24.82
CA PHE A 478 3.81 3.87 -24.94
C PHE A 478 3.96 4.95 -23.88
N VAL A 479 5.20 5.23 -23.49
CA VAL A 479 5.57 6.34 -22.60
C VAL A 479 6.78 7.03 -23.21
N THR A 480 6.77 8.36 -23.22
CA THR A 480 7.86 9.20 -23.70
C THR A 480 8.17 10.31 -22.71
N SER A 481 9.44 10.70 -22.61
CA SER A 481 9.86 11.90 -21.89
C SER A 481 10.84 12.74 -22.69
N LYS A 482 10.91 14.03 -22.36
CA LYS A 482 11.91 14.95 -22.88
C LYS A 482 12.24 16.01 -21.83
N ASP A 483 13.53 16.20 -21.59
CA ASP A 483 14.08 17.24 -20.74
C ASP A 483 14.35 18.52 -21.56
N TYR A 484 13.96 19.69 -21.02
CA TYR A 484 14.09 21.01 -21.63
C TYR A 484 14.92 21.94 -20.72
N LEU A 485 15.96 22.55 -21.29
CA LEU A 485 16.80 23.56 -20.63
C LEU A 485 16.52 24.97 -21.18
N GLU A 486 16.60 25.14 -22.50
CA GLU A 486 16.47 26.47 -23.15
C GLU A 486 15.02 26.97 -23.22
N ASP A 487 14.09 26.10 -23.64
CA ASP A 487 12.69 26.46 -23.91
C ASP A 487 11.72 25.59 -23.09
N PRO A 488 11.73 25.69 -21.74
CA PRO A 488 10.78 24.95 -20.93
C PRO A 488 9.36 25.51 -21.09
N PHE A 489 8.37 24.63 -21.13
CA PHE A 489 6.97 25.00 -21.26
C PHE A 489 6.50 25.72 -20.00
N LEU A 490 5.91 26.92 -20.14
CA LEU A 490 5.32 27.70 -19.02
C LEU A 490 6.31 28.09 -17.91
N ARG A 491 7.62 27.97 -18.15
CA ARG A 491 8.70 28.29 -17.21
C ARG A 491 9.76 29.14 -17.92
N ASP A 492 10.68 29.72 -17.15
CA ASP A 492 11.83 30.42 -17.69
C ASP A 492 12.98 29.44 -17.96
N GLY A 493 13.66 29.61 -19.10
CA GLY A 493 14.77 28.77 -19.55
C GLY A 493 16.13 29.16 -18.98
N MET A 494 17.12 28.31 -19.24
CA MET A 494 18.52 28.47 -18.83
C MET A 494 19.47 28.42 -20.02
N ASP A 495 20.74 28.80 -19.81
CA ASP A 495 21.78 28.62 -20.82
C ASP A 495 21.96 27.12 -21.12
N PRO A 496 22.04 26.70 -22.40
CA PRO A 496 22.23 25.29 -22.75
C PRO A 496 23.55 24.68 -22.30
N ASN A 497 24.54 25.52 -21.93
CA ASN A 497 25.81 25.07 -21.37
C ASN A 497 25.80 25.01 -19.83
N THR A 498 24.68 25.30 -19.17
CA THR A 498 24.54 25.15 -17.72
C THR A 498 24.77 23.70 -17.30
N ASN A 499 25.59 23.50 -16.27
CA ASN A 499 25.80 22.16 -15.73
C ASN A 499 24.59 21.75 -14.90
N THR A 500 23.98 20.61 -15.24
CA THR A 500 22.84 20.06 -14.51
C THR A 500 23.27 18.94 -13.56
N VAL A 501 22.56 18.79 -12.43
CA VAL A 501 22.78 17.69 -11.47
C VAL A 501 22.57 16.34 -12.15
N LYS A 502 21.51 16.26 -12.95
CA LYS A 502 21.09 15.07 -13.70
C LYS A 502 21.38 15.28 -15.18
N PRO A 503 21.81 14.25 -15.92
CA PRO A 503 21.92 14.35 -17.35
C PRO A 503 20.55 14.64 -17.97
N VAL A 504 20.54 15.47 -19.01
CA VAL A 504 19.37 15.73 -19.85
C VAL A 504 19.11 14.48 -20.69
N VAL A 505 17.91 13.91 -20.57
CA VAL A 505 17.52 12.66 -21.24
C VAL A 505 16.21 12.86 -21.99
N SER A 506 16.10 12.25 -23.18
CA SER A 506 14.82 12.00 -23.83
C SER A 506 14.62 10.50 -23.97
N SER A 507 13.39 10.01 -23.79
CA SER A 507 13.08 8.58 -23.82
C SER A 507 11.82 8.26 -24.61
N ARG A 508 11.80 7.07 -25.21
CA ARG A 508 10.64 6.49 -25.87
C ARG A 508 10.54 5.01 -25.56
N ASN A 509 9.39 4.58 -25.07
CA ASN A 509 9.12 3.21 -24.62
C ASN A 509 7.83 2.70 -25.22
N LEU A 510 7.83 1.45 -25.65
CA LEU A 510 6.65 0.67 -26.02
C LEU A 510 6.54 -0.51 -25.07
N PHE A 511 5.33 -0.83 -24.64
CA PHE A 511 5.12 -1.92 -23.70
C PHE A 511 3.86 -2.72 -24.02
N ALA A 512 3.86 -3.96 -23.54
CA ALA A 512 2.72 -4.84 -23.48
C ALA A 512 2.68 -5.56 -22.13
N ASP A 513 1.49 -5.78 -21.60
CA ASP A 513 1.32 -6.74 -20.50
C ASP A 513 0.06 -7.60 -20.68
N GLY A 514 0.04 -8.70 -19.93
CA GLY A 514 -1.07 -9.63 -19.89
C GLY A 514 -1.23 -10.25 -18.51
N ASN A 515 -2.48 -10.39 -18.07
CA ASN A 515 -2.84 -11.16 -16.89
C ASN A 515 -3.75 -12.31 -17.28
N TRP A 516 -3.41 -13.53 -16.86
CA TRP A 516 -4.19 -14.73 -17.11
C TRP A 516 -4.64 -15.39 -15.80
N LEU A 517 -5.89 -15.83 -15.76
CA LEU A 517 -6.49 -16.59 -14.67
C LEU A 517 -6.86 -18.00 -15.16
N PHE A 518 -6.12 -19.02 -14.72
CA PHE A 518 -6.35 -20.40 -15.17
C PHE A 518 -7.33 -21.14 -14.28
N TYR A 519 -8.16 -22.01 -14.88
CA TYR A 519 -9.14 -22.81 -14.17
C TYR A 519 -8.47 -23.78 -13.17
N PRO A 520 -8.95 -23.88 -11.91
CA PRO A 520 -10.23 -23.38 -11.37
C PRO A 520 -10.27 -21.92 -10.86
N GLY A 521 -9.25 -21.10 -11.12
CA GLY A 521 -9.12 -19.72 -10.64
C GLY A 521 -7.99 -19.54 -9.62
N ASP A 522 -7.38 -20.65 -9.22
CA ASP A 522 -6.34 -20.68 -8.18
C ASP A 522 -4.96 -20.29 -8.72
N ILE A 523 -4.77 -20.24 -10.05
CA ILE A 523 -3.50 -19.89 -10.70
C ILE A 523 -3.64 -18.55 -11.44
N LYS A 524 -2.78 -17.59 -11.08
CA LYS A 524 -2.63 -16.31 -11.78
C LYS A 524 -1.27 -16.24 -12.44
N LEU A 525 -1.24 -15.87 -13.71
CA LEU A 525 -0.02 -15.51 -14.42
C LEU A 525 -0.06 -14.03 -14.78
N ASN A 526 1.03 -13.32 -14.55
CA ASN A 526 1.29 -11.99 -15.10
C ASN A 526 2.53 -12.08 -15.99
N GLY A 527 2.49 -11.40 -17.13
CA GLY A 527 3.63 -11.27 -18.03
C GLY A 527 3.69 -9.85 -18.58
N GLN A 528 4.89 -9.26 -18.58
CA GLN A 528 5.12 -7.91 -19.07
C GLN A 528 6.33 -7.92 -19.98
N ILE A 529 6.28 -7.09 -21.02
CA ILE A 529 7.38 -6.86 -21.95
C ILE A 529 7.40 -5.39 -22.33
N ALA A 530 8.59 -4.83 -22.38
CA ALA A 530 8.80 -3.46 -22.80
C ALA A 530 10.08 -3.35 -23.62
N VAL A 531 10.05 -2.45 -24.59
CA VAL A 531 11.20 -2.09 -25.41
C VAL A 531 11.32 -0.57 -25.41
N GLY A 532 12.53 -0.08 -25.21
CA GLY A 532 12.74 1.33 -24.97
C GLY A 532 14.17 1.76 -25.23
N ALA A 533 14.31 3.00 -25.66
CA ALA A 533 15.61 3.66 -25.75
C ALA A 533 15.50 5.07 -25.18
N ALA A 534 16.63 5.54 -24.68
CA ALA A 534 16.82 6.90 -24.29
C ALA A 534 18.01 7.50 -25.04
N ASP A 535 17.90 8.78 -25.41
CA ASP A 535 19.07 9.56 -25.77
C ASP A 535 19.88 9.79 -24.50
N THR A 536 20.80 8.86 -24.27
CA THR A 536 21.76 8.92 -23.18
C THR A 536 23.06 9.54 -23.64
N LEU A 537 23.22 10.14 -24.84
CA LEU A 537 24.51 10.67 -25.31
C LEU A 537 25.11 11.70 -24.34
N ASN A 538 24.27 12.57 -23.78
CA ASN A 538 24.71 13.51 -22.74
C ASN A 538 25.08 12.79 -21.43
N ALA A 539 24.31 11.77 -21.03
CA ALA A 539 24.63 10.91 -19.89
C ALA A 539 25.90 10.08 -20.11
N ALA A 540 26.16 9.61 -21.33
CA ALA A 540 27.32 8.84 -21.74
C ALA A 540 28.55 9.73 -21.79
N LYS A 541 28.41 10.99 -22.24
CA LYS A 541 29.43 12.03 -22.13
C LYS A 541 29.78 12.32 -20.67
N MET A 542 28.80 12.54 -19.80
CA MET A 542 29.02 12.73 -18.36
C MET A 542 29.64 11.49 -17.70
N ARG A 543 29.19 10.27 -18.02
CA ARG A 543 29.79 9.02 -17.54
C ARG A 543 31.23 8.87 -18.02
N ALA A 544 31.53 9.14 -19.28
CA ALA A 544 32.88 9.04 -19.83
C ALA A 544 33.84 10.08 -19.21
N VAL A 545 33.34 11.29 -18.95
CA VAL A 545 34.06 12.33 -18.19
C VAL A 545 34.32 11.87 -16.75
N ASN A 546 33.28 11.44 -16.04
CA ASN A 546 33.38 10.96 -14.67
C ASN A 546 34.29 9.73 -14.55
N GLN A 547 34.30 8.86 -15.57
CA GLN A 547 35.18 7.71 -15.65
C GLN A 547 36.66 8.11 -15.65
N VAL A 548 37.04 9.22 -16.30
CA VAL A 548 38.42 9.74 -16.24
C VAL A 548 38.83 10.08 -14.81
N PHE A 549 37.89 10.62 -14.02
CA PHE A 549 38.13 10.96 -12.61
C PHE A 549 38.13 9.72 -11.71
N SER A 550 37.19 8.79 -11.92
CA SER A 550 37.15 7.49 -11.22
C SER A 550 38.41 6.66 -11.43
N GLU A 551 38.90 6.57 -12.68
CA GLU A 551 40.14 5.84 -13.01
C GLU A 551 41.38 6.46 -12.33
N ALA A 552 41.34 7.75 -12.05
CA ALA A 552 42.37 8.46 -11.30
C ALA A 552 42.22 8.33 -9.78
N GLY A 553 41.22 7.60 -9.30
CA GLY A 553 40.94 7.41 -7.87
C GLY A 553 40.34 8.63 -7.18
N LEU A 554 39.75 9.57 -7.94
CA LEU A 554 39.07 10.73 -7.38
C LEU A 554 37.67 10.34 -6.87
N ASP A 555 37.27 10.98 -5.76
CA ASP A 555 36.01 10.67 -5.10
C ASP A 555 34.79 11.11 -5.96
N PRO A 556 33.82 10.21 -6.21
CA PRO A 556 32.58 10.52 -6.95
C PRO A 556 31.77 11.70 -6.40
N SER A 557 31.83 11.96 -5.09
CA SER A 557 31.16 13.10 -4.46
C SER A 557 31.66 14.44 -4.99
N ASN A 558 32.86 14.50 -5.55
CA ASN A 558 33.43 15.70 -6.12
C ASN A 558 33.13 15.88 -7.61
N PHE A 559 32.40 14.98 -8.28
CA PHE A 559 32.20 15.05 -9.73
C PHE A 559 31.50 16.34 -10.18
N ALA A 560 30.55 16.86 -9.39
CA ALA A 560 29.92 18.15 -9.68
C ALA A 560 30.98 19.29 -9.69
N LEU A 561 31.82 19.36 -8.66
CA LEU A 561 32.91 20.34 -8.56
C LEU A 561 33.94 20.14 -9.68
N LEU A 562 34.31 18.90 -10.00
CA LEU A 562 35.25 18.60 -11.08
C LEU A 562 34.69 19.04 -12.43
N ASN A 563 33.41 18.76 -12.69
CA ASN A 563 32.73 19.20 -13.90
C ASN A 563 32.65 20.73 -13.99
N LYS A 564 32.41 21.42 -12.87
CA LYS A 564 32.50 22.89 -12.78
C LYS A 564 33.91 23.39 -13.13
N LEU A 565 34.96 22.80 -12.54
CA LEU A 565 36.35 23.19 -12.81
C LEU A 565 36.77 22.88 -14.26
N MET A 566 36.10 21.98 -14.98
CA MET A 566 36.40 21.73 -16.40
C MET A 566 36.01 22.92 -17.29
N SER A 567 34.97 23.69 -16.92
CA SER A 567 34.54 24.88 -17.68
C SER A 567 35.60 25.98 -17.60
N ASN A 568 36.26 26.11 -16.45
CA ASN A 568 37.37 27.04 -16.21
C ASN A 568 38.49 26.41 -15.36
N VAL A 569 39.40 25.69 -16.03
CA VAL A 569 40.53 24.97 -15.39
C VAL A 569 41.45 25.87 -14.54
N ASN A 570 41.44 27.19 -14.78
CA ASN A 570 42.26 28.13 -14.00
C ASN A 570 41.77 28.30 -12.55
N GLU A 571 40.51 27.99 -12.25
CA GLU A 571 39.94 28.05 -10.89
C GLU A 571 40.53 27.01 -9.94
N VAL A 572 41.22 25.99 -10.46
CA VAL A 572 42.01 25.06 -9.65
C VAL A 572 43.04 25.80 -8.78
N ASN A 573 43.56 26.94 -9.25
CA ASN A 573 44.54 27.72 -8.50
C ASN A 573 43.94 28.40 -7.26
N SER A 574 42.63 28.67 -7.25
CA SER A 574 41.91 29.25 -6.11
C SER A 574 41.46 28.22 -5.07
N LEU A 575 41.62 26.91 -5.33
CA LEU A 575 41.26 25.88 -4.37
C LEU A 575 42.17 25.92 -3.14
N SER A 576 41.55 25.86 -1.96
CA SER A 576 42.25 25.71 -0.69
C SER A 576 42.86 24.31 -0.56
N THR A 577 43.89 24.17 0.29
CA THR A 577 44.53 22.87 0.55
C THR A 577 43.52 21.81 1.00
N ARG A 578 42.59 22.19 1.88
CA ARG A 578 41.50 21.31 2.35
C ARG A 578 40.59 20.82 1.22
N LYS A 579 40.27 21.67 0.24
CA LYS A 579 39.45 21.27 -0.93
C LYS A 579 40.22 20.32 -1.85
N LEU A 580 41.53 20.51 -2.00
CA LEU A 580 42.36 19.57 -2.76
C LEU A 580 42.47 18.22 -2.07
N GLU A 581 42.65 18.21 -0.74
CA GLU A 581 42.65 16.99 0.08
C GLU A 581 41.29 16.28 0.05
N GLN A 582 40.17 17.02 -0.05
CA GLN A 582 38.84 16.42 -0.27
C GLN A 582 38.69 15.77 -1.65
N ILE A 583 39.30 16.33 -2.70
CA ILE A 583 39.23 15.79 -4.07
C ILE A 583 40.08 14.52 -4.22
N PHE A 584 41.30 14.54 -3.68
CA PHE A 584 42.28 13.45 -3.82
C PHE A 584 42.29 12.46 -2.64
N GLY A 585 41.50 12.73 -1.59
CA GLY A 585 41.49 11.99 -0.33
C GLY A 585 42.60 12.44 0.63
N GLU A 586 42.32 12.38 1.94
CA GLU A 586 43.26 12.79 3.01
C GLU A 586 44.57 11.97 3.03
N ASN A 587 44.60 10.82 2.34
CA ASN A 587 45.76 9.93 2.22
C ASN A 587 46.57 10.13 0.91
N SER A 588 46.32 11.19 0.13
CA SER A 588 47.13 11.48 -1.05
C SER A 588 48.56 11.88 -0.63
N MET A 589 49.58 11.12 -1.05
CA MET A 589 50.99 11.44 -0.81
C MET A 589 51.51 12.66 -1.62
N LYS A 590 50.61 13.43 -2.25
CA LYS A 590 50.94 14.54 -3.17
C LYS A 590 50.94 15.88 -2.43
N THR A 591 51.85 16.76 -2.80
CA THR A 591 51.83 18.15 -2.29
C THR A 591 50.67 18.94 -2.91
N PRO A 592 50.24 20.06 -2.30
CA PRO A 592 49.18 20.90 -2.87
C PRO A 592 49.52 21.49 -4.25
N ALA A 593 50.79 21.54 -4.64
CA ALA A 593 51.20 21.94 -5.98
C ALA A 593 51.02 20.79 -6.99
N GLU A 594 51.43 19.57 -6.61
CA GLU A 594 51.27 18.36 -7.42
C GLU A 594 49.80 17.99 -7.61
N MET A 595 48.97 18.10 -6.55
CA MET A 595 47.51 17.92 -6.64
C MET A 595 46.88 18.88 -7.64
N ARG A 596 47.29 20.16 -7.64
CA ARG A 596 46.75 21.15 -8.59
C ARG A 596 47.16 20.85 -10.03
N GLU A 597 48.41 20.46 -10.26
CA GLU A 597 48.89 20.14 -11.61
C GLU A 597 48.26 18.85 -12.16
N GLU A 598 48.13 17.82 -11.33
CA GLU A 598 47.41 16.60 -11.71
C GLU A 598 45.93 16.85 -11.95
N LEU A 599 45.28 17.68 -11.11
CA LEU A 599 43.89 18.05 -11.31
C LEU A 599 43.70 18.77 -12.64
N LYS A 600 44.56 19.73 -12.99
CA LYS A 600 44.53 20.40 -14.29
C LYS A 600 44.74 19.41 -15.44
N TYR A 601 45.64 18.45 -15.29
CA TYR A 601 45.85 17.40 -16.29
C TYR A 601 44.58 16.54 -16.49
N LEU A 602 43.98 16.07 -15.39
CA LEU A 602 42.76 15.26 -15.41
C LEU A 602 41.58 16.03 -16.00
N LEU A 603 41.38 17.30 -15.62
CA LEU A 603 40.33 18.15 -16.18
C LEU A 603 40.51 18.38 -17.68
N ASN A 604 41.74 18.56 -18.16
CA ASN A 604 42.01 18.68 -19.60
C ASN A 604 41.78 17.36 -20.34
N LYS A 605 42.19 16.23 -19.77
CA LYS A 605 41.93 14.88 -20.32
C LYS A 605 40.43 14.60 -20.40
N ALA A 606 39.69 14.90 -19.34
CA ALA A 606 38.23 14.78 -19.30
C ALA A 606 37.56 15.69 -20.33
N ARG A 607 38.04 16.93 -20.49
CA ARG A 607 37.57 17.86 -21.53
C ARG A 607 37.84 17.35 -22.95
N GLU A 608 38.96 16.66 -23.18
CA GLU A 608 39.23 16.02 -24.47
C GLU A 608 38.27 14.84 -24.73
N VAL A 609 38.05 13.97 -23.74
CA VAL A 609 37.05 12.88 -23.82
C VAL A 609 35.66 13.44 -24.13
N ALA A 610 35.25 14.51 -23.43
CA ALA A 610 33.99 15.20 -23.67
C ALA A 610 33.84 15.76 -25.10
N LYS A 611 34.95 16.17 -25.73
CA LYS A 611 34.96 16.68 -27.13
C LYS A 611 34.90 15.57 -28.17
N THR A 612 35.42 14.38 -27.85
CA THR A 612 35.39 13.23 -28.77
C THR A 612 34.00 12.60 -28.90
N ILE A 613 33.10 12.88 -27.95
CA ILE A 613 31.70 12.46 -27.98
C ILE A 613 30.90 13.60 -28.63
N HIS A 614 30.60 13.47 -29.92
CA HIS A 614 29.72 14.41 -30.62
C HIS A 614 28.28 14.24 -30.11
N THR A 615 27.71 15.31 -29.56
CA THR A 615 26.30 15.41 -29.18
C THR A 615 25.52 15.89 -30.39
N ASP A 616 25.41 15.05 -31.42
CA ASP A 616 24.32 15.25 -32.39
C ASP A 616 23.06 14.68 -31.73
N ASP A 617 21.99 15.46 -31.63
CA ASP A 617 20.66 15.02 -31.19
C ASP A 617 20.19 13.89 -32.13
N ILE A 618 20.47 12.64 -31.79
CA ILE A 618 19.85 11.51 -32.46
C ILE A 618 18.61 11.22 -31.64
N GLU A 619 17.52 11.94 -31.91
CA GLU A 619 16.21 11.47 -31.48
C GLU A 619 16.12 9.97 -31.83
N PRO A 620 15.84 9.07 -30.87
CA PRO A 620 15.90 7.65 -31.15
C PRO A 620 14.97 7.31 -32.32
N THR A 621 15.57 6.96 -33.46
CA THR A 621 14.85 6.58 -34.68
C THR A 621 14.47 5.10 -34.59
N SER A 622 13.37 4.71 -35.25
CA SER A 622 12.70 3.39 -35.15
C SER A 622 13.56 2.13 -35.39
N GLY A 623 14.85 2.26 -35.74
CA GLY A 623 15.71 1.16 -36.21
C GLY A 623 16.60 0.49 -35.17
N GLU A 624 16.93 1.13 -34.04
CA GLU A 624 17.99 0.65 -33.12
C GLU A 624 17.48 -0.20 -31.92
N PHE A 625 16.16 -0.35 -31.78
CA PHE A 625 15.49 -0.95 -30.61
C PHE A 625 15.56 -2.49 -30.46
N TRP A 626 16.19 -3.21 -31.39
CA TRP A 626 16.08 -4.69 -31.45
C TRP A 626 17.22 -5.43 -30.74
N GLY A 627 18.21 -4.73 -30.18
CA GLY A 627 19.22 -5.31 -29.30
C GLY A 627 18.64 -5.67 -27.93
N HIS A 628 19.09 -6.78 -27.34
CA HIS A 628 18.65 -7.25 -26.01
C HIS A 628 18.83 -6.22 -24.88
N GLU A 629 19.74 -5.27 -25.07
CA GLU A 629 20.05 -4.15 -24.20
C GLU A 629 18.86 -3.19 -24.02
N HIS A 630 17.96 -3.12 -25.00
CA HIS A 630 16.77 -2.26 -25.03
C HIS A 630 15.49 -2.95 -24.54
N TRP A 631 15.58 -4.21 -24.10
CA TRP A 631 14.42 -5.01 -23.72
C TRP A 631 14.31 -5.16 -22.21
N ALA A 632 13.08 -5.10 -21.72
CA ALA A 632 12.73 -5.49 -20.37
C ALA A 632 11.59 -6.51 -20.43
N PHE A 633 11.64 -7.53 -19.58
CA PHE A 633 10.56 -8.50 -19.45
C PHE A 633 10.44 -9.01 -18.02
N SER A 634 9.23 -9.36 -17.62
CA SER A 634 8.95 -9.90 -16.30
C SER A 634 7.80 -10.87 -16.38
N GLY A 635 7.76 -11.79 -15.41
CA GLY A 635 6.65 -12.70 -15.26
C GLY A 635 6.50 -13.14 -13.82
N ALA A 636 5.26 -13.33 -13.41
CA ALA A 636 4.92 -13.85 -12.10
C ALA A 636 3.89 -14.98 -12.21
N TYR A 637 4.06 -15.99 -11.37
CA TYR A 637 3.15 -17.08 -11.15
C TYR A 637 2.69 -17.02 -9.70
N GLN A 638 1.38 -17.06 -9.49
CA GLN A 638 0.78 -17.20 -8.16
C GLN A 638 -0.18 -18.38 -8.16
N TRP A 639 -0.09 -19.21 -7.12
CA TRP A 639 -1.06 -20.25 -6.84
C TRP A 639 -1.50 -20.20 -5.39
N SER A 640 -2.80 -20.30 -5.14
CA SER A 640 -3.33 -20.27 -3.78
C SER A 640 -4.56 -21.14 -3.58
N ASN A 641 -4.66 -21.77 -2.41
CA ASN A 641 -5.86 -22.42 -1.90
C ASN A 641 -6.09 -22.03 -0.41
N ALA A 642 -7.06 -22.65 0.26
CA ALA A 642 -7.42 -22.33 1.65
C ALA A 642 -6.28 -22.53 2.68
N ARG A 643 -5.21 -23.26 2.34
CA ARG A 643 -4.08 -23.55 3.25
C ARG A 643 -2.72 -23.13 2.72
N THR A 644 -2.54 -23.02 1.42
CA THR A 644 -1.23 -22.86 0.78
C THR A 644 -1.26 -21.70 -0.20
N PHE A 645 -0.21 -20.89 -0.20
CA PHE A 645 0.07 -19.85 -1.19
C PHE A 645 1.51 -20.04 -1.67
N VAL A 646 1.69 -20.10 -2.99
CA VAL A 646 2.98 -20.18 -3.67
C VAL A 646 3.03 -19.04 -4.68
N GLU A 647 4.14 -18.33 -4.72
CA GLU A 647 4.44 -17.31 -5.71
C GLU A 647 5.86 -17.50 -6.21
N GLY A 648 6.06 -17.29 -7.50
CA GLY A 648 7.38 -17.20 -8.10
C GLY A 648 7.37 -16.09 -9.14
N PHE A 649 8.45 -15.32 -9.22
CA PHE A 649 8.55 -14.21 -10.16
C PHE A 649 9.98 -14.05 -10.68
N PHE A 650 10.08 -13.45 -11.87
CA PHE A 650 11.34 -13.07 -12.48
C PHE A 650 11.22 -11.73 -13.19
N ARG A 651 12.34 -11.01 -13.30
CA ARG A 651 12.46 -9.74 -14.01
C ARG A 651 13.82 -9.68 -14.71
N TYR A 652 13.85 -9.12 -15.90
CA TYR A 652 15.04 -8.77 -16.65
C TYR A 652 14.89 -7.35 -17.19
N VAL A 653 15.92 -6.54 -17.02
CA VAL A 653 16.04 -5.19 -17.59
C VAL A 653 17.39 -5.09 -18.28
N GLY A 654 17.36 -4.77 -19.59
CA GLY A 654 18.56 -4.53 -20.40
C GLY A 654 19.31 -3.27 -19.97
N SER A 655 20.59 -3.16 -20.34
CA SER A 655 21.47 -2.07 -19.91
C SER A 655 21.15 -0.69 -20.51
N GLU A 656 20.48 -0.66 -21.67
CA GLU A 656 20.11 0.54 -22.41
C GLU A 656 18.58 0.77 -22.42
N TYR A 657 17.84 -0.02 -21.64
CA TYR A 657 16.42 0.19 -21.42
C TYR A 657 16.22 1.28 -20.37
N TYR A 658 15.43 2.29 -20.71
CA TYR A 658 15.04 3.34 -19.76
C TYR A 658 13.60 3.76 -20.00
N SER A 659 12.79 3.69 -18.93
CA SER A 659 11.44 4.25 -18.92
C SER A 659 11.32 5.40 -17.94
N ALA A 660 10.84 6.55 -18.43
CA ALA A 660 10.44 7.68 -17.59
C ALA A 660 9.32 7.32 -16.60
N GLY A 661 8.50 6.31 -16.90
CA GLY A 661 7.47 5.80 -16.00
C GLY A 661 7.99 4.89 -14.87
N SER A 662 9.25 4.47 -14.95
CA SER A 662 9.90 3.55 -14.01
C SER A 662 11.39 3.90 -13.87
N GLU A 663 11.70 5.12 -13.40
CA GLU A 663 13.09 5.62 -13.35
C GLU A 663 14.02 4.75 -12.48
N ASP A 664 13.49 4.07 -11.46
CA ASP A 664 14.24 3.14 -10.61
C ASP A 664 14.83 1.93 -11.38
N LEU A 665 14.42 1.71 -12.63
CA LEU A 665 14.95 0.66 -13.50
C LEU A 665 16.23 1.06 -14.25
N LEU A 666 16.82 2.22 -13.94
CA LEU A 666 18.12 2.69 -14.43
C LEU A 666 19.28 1.72 -14.20
N GLN A 667 19.05 0.68 -13.40
CA GLN A 667 20.01 -0.37 -13.16
C GLN A 667 19.64 -1.58 -14.01
N ASN A 668 20.53 -1.87 -14.96
CA ASN A 668 20.71 -3.14 -15.63
C ASN A 668 20.55 -4.32 -14.62
N SER A 669 19.31 -4.75 -14.37
CA SER A 669 18.94 -5.55 -13.19
C SER A 669 18.15 -6.80 -13.56
N ARG A 670 18.34 -7.85 -12.76
CA ARG A 670 17.63 -9.12 -12.88
C ARG A 670 17.15 -9.54 -11.52
N MET A 671 15.90 -9.97 -11.46
CA MET A 671 15.29 -10.43 -10.22
C MET A 671 14.78 -11.85 -10.43
N LEU A 672 14.97 -12.72 -9.45
CA LEU A 672 14.38 -14.04 -9.40
C LEU A 672 14.02 -14.35 -7.95
N GLY A 673 12.76 -14.67 -7.68
CA GLY A 673 12.35 -14.95 -6.32
C GLY A 673 11.03 -15.70 -6.23
N GLY A 674 10.63 -15.97 -5.00
CA GLY A 674 9.37 -16.61 -4.70
C GLY A 674 9.02 -16.58 -3.22
N ASN A 675 7.73 -16.74 -2.95
CA ASN A 675 7.14 -16.75 -1.62
C ASN A 675 6.30 -18.02 -1.43
N PHE A 676 6.36 -18.57 -0.22
CA PHE A 676 5.57 -19.70 0.21
C PHE A 676 4.90 -19.37 1.54
N LYS A 677 3.59 -19.52 1.64
CA LYS A 677 2.85 -19.43 2.91
C LYS A 677 2.01 -20.68 3.08
N GLN A 678 2.01 -21.24 4.27
CA GLN A 678 1.31 -22.47 4.59
C GLN A 678 0.65 -22.37 5.97
N LYS A 679 -0.66 -22.54 6.01
CA LYS A 679 -1.39 -22.87 7.23
C LYS A 679 -1.13 -24.34 7.55
N ILE A 680 -0.26 -24.60 8.52
CA ILE A 680 0.09 -25.96 8.96
C ILE A 680 -1.04 -26.50 9.85
N TYR A 681 -1.48 -25.69 10.81
CA TYR A 681 -2.64 -25.93 11.68
C TYR A 681 -3.41 -24.62 11.91
N ASP A 682 -4.60 -24.67 12.50
CA ASP A 682 -5.38 -23.47 12.83
C ASP A 682 -4.64 -22.50 13.77
N PHE A 683 -3.73 -23.02 14.58
CA PHE A 683 -2.89 -22.24 15.47
C PHE A 683 -1.51 -21.89 14.89
N TRP A 684 -1.10 -22.40 13.71
CA TRP A 684 0.27 -22.21 13.19
C TRP A 684 0.27 -21.92 11.69
N ASN A 685 0.75 -20.72 11.34
CA ASN A 685 1.05 -20.31 9.97
C ASN A 685 2.57 -20.21 9.76
N PHE A 686 3.05 -20.82 8.70
CA PHE A 686 4.44 -20.78 8.24
C PHE A 686 4.56 -19.89 6.99
N GLY A 687 5.64 -19.13 6.90
CA GLY A 687 6.00 -18.33 5.73
C GLY A 687 7.49 -18.46 5.42
N PHE A 688 7.82 -18.57 4.15
CA PHE A 688 9.18 -18.56 3.63
C PHE A 688 9.21 -17.69 2.37
N GLY A 689 10.28 -16.93 2.18
CA GLY A 689 10.50 -16.18 0.94
C GLY A 689 11.97 -16.06 0.65
N TYR A 690 12.31 -15.99 -0.63
CA TYR A 690 13.66 -15.76 -1.12
C TYR A 690 13.65 -14.97 -2.41
N CYS A 691 14.57 -14.03 -2.55
CA CYS A 691 14.78 -13.23 -3.75
C CYS A 691 16.27 -13.03 -4.01
N LEU A 692 16.67 -13.21 -5.26
CA LEU A 692 17.97 -12.81 -5.79
C LEU A 692 17.76 -11.60 -6.70
N ASN A 693 18.40 -10.49 -6.38
CA ASN A 693 18.54 -9.34 -7.27
C ASN A 693 19.99 -9.26 -7.76
N VAL A 694 20.18 -9.07 -9.06
CA VAL A 694 21.47 -8.97 -9.72
C VAL A 694 21.50 -7.65 -10.48
N GLU A 695 22.34 -6.72 -10.04
CA GLU A 695 22.50 -5.40 -10.67
C GLU A 695 23.83 -5.35 -11.44
N ASN A 696 23.92 -4.53 -12.48
CA ASN A 696 25.16 -4.18 -13.18
C ASN A 696 25.87 -5.34 -13.94
N ALA A 697 25.15 -6.23 -14.63
CA ALA A 697 25.78 -7.25 -15.49
C ALA A 697 26.62 -6.62 -16.62
N ALA A 698 27.86 -7.08 -16.83
CA ALA A 698 28.89 -6.38 -17.62
C ALA A 698 28.46 -5.90 -19.03
N GLY A 699 28.94 -4.70 -19.42
CA GLY A 699 28.58 -4.01 -20.67
C GLY A 699 29.63 -4.06 -21.80
N LYS A 700 30.82 -4.67 -21.59
CA LYS A 700 31.85 -4.86 -22.63
C LYS A 700 32.54 -6.22 -22.51
N GLY A 701 32.77 -6.90 -23.64
CA GLY A 701 33.38 -8.23 -23.71
C GLY A 701 32.60 -9.22 -24.58
N ASN A 702 33.11 -10.44 -24.72
CA ASN A 702 32.52 -11.53 -25.53
C ASN A 702 32.15 -12.78 -24.72
N ASP A 703 32.19 -12.71 -23.39
CA ASP A 703 31.95 -13.87 -22.52
C ASP A 703 30.47 -13.99 -22.15
N TYR A 704 30.04 -15.24 -21.89
CA TYR A 704 28.66 -15.56 -21.58
C TYR A 704 28.29 -15.23 -20.12
N ASN A 705 27.06 -14.74 -19.92
CA ASN A 705 26.39 -14.62 -18.64
C ASN A 705 25.21 -15.59 -18.57
N LEU A 706 24.93 -16.13 -17.39
CA LEU A 706 23.84 -17.09 -17.15
C LEU A 706 22.47 -16.39 -17.29
N PHE A 707 22.01 -16.14 -18.52
CA PHE A 707 20.80 -15.37 -18.82
C PHE A 707 20.75 -14.01 -18.09
N GLY A 708 21.88 -13.30 -18.06
CA GLY A 708 22.04 -12.02 -17.35
C GLY A 708 22.24 -12.14 -15.83
N MET A 709 22.11 -13.32 -15.22
CA MET A 709 22.27 -13.53 -13.78
C MET A 709 23.73 -13.70 -13.32
N GLY A 710 24.70 -13.48 -14.21
CA GLY A 710 26.12 -13.67 -13.94
C GLY A 710 26.98 -12.59 -14.59
N GLU A 711 28.28 -12.59 -14.29
CA GLU A 711 29.24 -11.75 -14.99
C GLU A 711 29.41 -12.21 -16.46
N GLY A 712 29.65 -11.26 -17.37
CA GLY A 712 29.68 -11.48 -18.82
C GLY A 712 28.61 -10.67 -19.57
N THR A 713 28.71 -10.62 -20.89
CA THR A 713 27.93 -9.72 -21.76
C THR A 713 26.95 -10.45 -22.68
N GLN A 714 27.19 -11.73 -23.00
CA GLN A 714 26.35 -12.50 -23.94
C GLN A 714 25.44 -13.48 -23.20
N TRP A 715 24.17 -13.66 -23.60
CA TRP A 715 23.33 -14.71 -23.01
C TRP A 715 23.89 -16.11 -23.28
N GLY A 716 24.13 -16.90 -22.23
CA GLY A 716 24.62 -18.28 -22.36
C GLY A 716 24.54 -19.10 -21.07
N LEU A 717 25.11 -20.31 -21.12
CA LEU A 717 25.12 -21.27 -20.01
C LEU A 717 26.47 -21.39 -19.25
N PRO A 718 27.65 -21.05 -19.79
CA PRO A 718 28.80 -20.74 -18.94
C PRO A 718 28.71 -19.28 -18.46
N GLY A 719 29.10 -19.00 -17.21
CA GLY A 719 29.39 -17.63 -16.76
C GLY A 719 30.80 -17.20 -17.20
N ALA A 720 31.16 -15.93 -17.00
CA ALA A 720 32.48 -15.40 -17.38
C ALA A 720 33.65 -16.26 -16.86
N HIS A 721 34.66 -16.44 -17.71
CA HIS A 721 35.83 -17.25 -17.37
C HIS A 721 36.78 -16.50 -16.41
N THR A 722 37.60 -17.24 -15.66
CA THR A 722 38.56 -16.65 -14.69
C THR A 722 39.56 -15.67 -15.31
N ASN A 723 39.88 -15.81 -16.60
CA ASN A 723 40.72 -14.85 -17.31
C ASN A 723 39.97 -13.53 -17.56
N TRP A 724 38.69 -13.59 -17.93
CA TRP A 724 37.86 -12.41 -18.12
C TRP A 724 37.71 -11.63 -16.81
N LEU A 725 37.46 -12.32 -15.69
CA LEU A 725 37.36 -11.70 -14.36
C LEU A 725 38.63 -10.94 -13.94
N LYS A 726 39.81 -11.42 -14.37
CA LYS A 726 41.13 -10.78 -14.16
C LYS A 726 41.33 -9.58 -15.09
N GLU A 727 40.96 -9.70 -16.36
CA GLU A 727 41.06 -8.59 -17.32
C GLU A 727 40.18 -7.40 -16.91
N HIS A 728 39.01 -7.68 -16.33
CA HIS A 728 37.99 -6.69 -15.94
C HIS A 728 38.03 -6.37 -14.44
N GLU A 729 39.14 -6.68 -13.76
CA GLU A 729 39.31 -6.47 -12.33
C GLU A 729 39.18 -4.98 -11.93
N GLN A 730 39.55 -4.08 -12.82
CA GLN A 730 39.54 -2.63 -12.57
C GLN A 730 38.27 -1.95 -13.09
N ASP A 731 37.28 -2.73 -13.52
CA ASP A 731 36.02 -2.17 -13.97
C ASP A 731 35.27 -1.57 -12.78
N PRO A 732 34.86 -0.29 -12.85
CA PRO A 732 34.17 0.37 -11.75
C PRO A 732 32.74 -0.16 -11.53
N VAL A 733 32.17 -0.83 -12.54
CA VAL A 733 30.79 -1.31 -12.55
C VAL A 733 30.80 -2.82 -12.81
N ARG A 734 30.92 -3.58 -11.72
CA ARG A 734 30.80 -5.05 -11.71
C ARG A 734 29.44 -5.46 -11.14
N THR A 735 29.07 -6.71 -11.43
CA THR A 735 27.79 -7.30 -11.01
C THR A 735 27.66 -7.32 -9.47
N LEU A 736 26.58 -6.73 -8.95
CA LEU A 736 26.18 -6.80 -7.55
C LEU A 736 25.10 -7.87 -7.38
N TYR A 737 25.34 -8.83 -6.49
CA TYR A 737 24.36 -9.84 -6.10
C TYR A 737 23.79 -9.49 -4.73
N ILE A 738 22.47 -9.45 -4.63
CA ILE A 738 21.73 -9.20 -3.40
C ILE A 738 20.80 -10.38 -3.17
N HIS A 739 21.03 -11.11 -2.09
CA HIS A 739 20.19 -12.22 -1.65
C HIS A 739 19.38 -11.78 -0.44
N ASP A 740 18.06 -11.85 -0.56
CA ASP A 740 17.12 -11.59 0.53
C ASP A 740 16.33 -12.86 0.81
N GLY A 741 16.26 -13.27 2.08
CA GLY A 741 15.46 -14.41 2.46
C GLY A 741 14.89 -14.30 3.85
N TYR A 742 13.75 -14.93 4.08
CA TYR A 742 13.12 -14.98 5.40
C TYR A 742 12.39 -16.30 5.67
N VAL A 743 12.28 -16.61 6.96
CA VAL A 743 11.39 -17.63 7.51
C VAL A 743 10.57 -16.97 8.62
N LYS A 744 9.26 -17.16 8.59
CA LYS A 744 8.30 -16.61 9.57
C LYS A 744 7.39 -17.71 10.08
N ASN A 745 7.15 -17.73 11.38
CA ASN A 745 6.16 -18.56 12.05
C ASN A 745 5.25 -17.69 12.90
N ASP A 746 3.95 -17.77 12.67
CA ASP A 746 2.92 -17.13 13.50
C ASP A 746 2.12 -18.21 14.23
N PHE A 747 2.05 -18.12 15.56
CA PHE A 747 1.35 -19.05 16.43
C PHE A 747 0.21 -18.35 17.19
N LYS A 748 -1.02 -18.84 17.04
CA LYS A 748 -2.18 -18.47 17.88
C LYS A 748 -2.28 -19.47 19.05
N LEU A 749 -1.54 -19.23 20.13
CA LEU A 749 -1.44 -20.16 21.27
C LEU A 749 -2.80 -20.40 21.94
N ASN A 750 -3.65 -19.37 22.02
CA ASN A 750 -5.06 -19.43 22.41
C ASN A 750 -5.78 -18.14 21.93
N ASP A 751 -7.06 -17.94 22.31
CA ASP A 751 -7.83 -16.74 21.90
C ASP A 751 -7.33 -15.41 22.47
N LYS A 752 -6.41 -15.45 23.43
CA LYS A 752 -5.80 -14.28 24.07
C LYS A 752 -4.32 -14.11 23.74
N MET A 753 -3.64 -15.12 23.18
CA MET A 753 -2.19 -15.17 23.07
C MET A 753 -1.72 -15.43 21.63
N GLY A 754 -0.84 -14.56 21.15
CA GLY A 754 -0.14 -14.69 19.88
C GLY A 754 1.38 -14.67 20.07
N LEU A 755 2.09 -15.45 19.26
CA LEU A 755 3.56 -15.49 19.20
C LEU A 755 4.00 -15.47 17.73
N THR A 756 4.88 -14.55 17.35
CA THR A 756 5.50 -14.49 16.03
C THR A 756 7.00 -14.65 16.16
N LEU A 757 7.59 -15.51 15.34
CA LEU A 757 9.03 -15.71 15.19
C LEU A 757 9.41 -15.47 13.73
N LYS A 758 10.32 -14.54 13.47
CA LYS A 758 10.83 -14.29 12.12
C LYS A 758 12.35 -14.23 12.12
N TYR A 759 12.96 -14.89 11.16
CA TYR A 759 14.37 -14.76 10.85
C TYR A 759 14.49 -14.30 9.40
N ALA A 760 15.28 -13.26 9.16
CA ALA A 760 15.58 -12.75 7.84
C ALA A 760 17.09 -12.58 7.68
N PHE A 761 17.57 -12.74 6.45
CA PHE A 761 18.94 -12.44 6.06
C PHE A 761 18.96 -11.59 4.79
N ASN A 762 19.96 -10.71 4.69
CA ASN A 762 20.31 -9.95 3.50
C ASN A 762 21.82 -10.14 3.29
N TYR A 763 22.21 -10.72 2.15
CA TYR A 763 23.61 -10.93 1.77
C TYR A 763 23.90 -10.19 0.47
N ARG A 764 24.94 -9.37 0.47
CA ARG A 764 25.35 -8.56 -0.70
C ARG A 764 26.77 -8.91 -1.07
N THR A 765 27.05 -9.08 -2.36
CA THR A 765 28.41 -9.32 -2.83
C THR A 765 28.68 -8.71 -4.20
N ARG A 766 29.86 -8.10 -4.36
CA ARG A 766 30.32 -7.50 -5.62
C ARG A 766 31.85 -7.35 -5.63
N SER A 767 32.48 -7.54 -6.78
CA SER A 767 33.89 -7.14 -6.97
C SER A 767 34.00 -5.65 -7.28
N THR A 768 34.94 -4.93 -6.69
CA THR A 768 35.14 -3.50 -6.95
C THR A 768 36.58 -3.24 -7.41
N PRO A 769 36.87 -2.13 -8.10
CA PRO A 769 38.23 -1.82 -8.57
C PRO A 769 39.19 -1.43 -7.43
N GLN A 770 38.74 -1.46 -6.17
CA GLN A 770 39.50 -1.02 -5.03
C GLN A 770 40.83 -1.79 -4.89
N ARG A 771 41.89 -1.03 -4.62
CA ARG A 771 43.25 -1.51 -4.38
C ARG A 771 43.75 -1.03 -3.03
N LEU A 772 44.52 -1.88 -2.37
CA LEU A 772 45.18 -1.52 -1.12
C LEU A 772 46.56 -0.95 -1.42
N TYR A 773 46.85 0.25 -0.93
CA TYR A 773 48.16 0.89 -1.08
C TYR A 773 48.99 0.77 0.19
N ALA A 774 50.31 0.75 0.04
CA ALA A 774 51.20 0.77 1.19
C ALA A 774 51.22 2.15 1.85
N ASN A 775 51.25 2.17 3.19
CA ASN A 775 51.35 3.41 3.97
C ASN A 775 52.59 3.36 4.86
N TYR A 776 53.59 4.17 4.51
CA TYR A 776 54.87 4.28 5.22
C TYR A 776 54.96 5.51 6.12
N SER A 777 53.89 6.30 6.24
CA SER A 777 53.89 7.46 7.14
C SER A 777 54.06 6.97 8.56
N ALA A 778 54.99 7.55 9.33
CA ALA A 778 55.21 7.14 10.72
C ALA A 778 53.96 7.29 11.61
N THR A 779 52.96 8.08 11.19
CA THR A 779 51.63 8.23 11.83
C THR A 779 50.62 7.17 11.41
N SER A 780 50.97 6.27 10.47
CA SER A 780 50.13 5.19 9.98
C SER A 780 49.81 4.20 11.10
N GLY A 781 48.55 3.74 11.15
CA GLY A 781 48.16 2.68 12.08
C GLY A 781 48.90 1.36 11.84
N VAL A 782 49.52 1.15 10.66
CA VAL A 782 50.26 -0.08 10.32
C VAL A 782 51.30 -0.48 11.36
N TYR A 783 51.95 0.48 12.01
CA TYR A 783 52.98 0.24 13.03
C TYR A 783 52.42 -0.35 14.33
N ASN A 784 51.09 -0.29 14.53
CA ASN A 784 50.38 -0.90 15.65
C ASN A 784 49.82 -2.30 15.31
N ASP A 785 50.06 -2.83 14.10
CA ASP A 785 49.64 -4.20 13.76
C ASP A 785 50.51 -5.23 14.52
N PRO A 786 49.92 -6.24 15.16
CA PRO A 786 50.65 -7.29 15.89
C PRO A 786 51.71 -8.03 15.07
N TRP A 787 51.63 -8.03 13.74
CA TRP A 787 52.67 -8.59 12.90
C TRP A 787 53.99 -7.82 13.00
N PHE A 788 53.96 -6.51 13.21
CA PHE A 788 55.17 -5.70 13.37
C PHE A 788 55.70 -5.67 14.82
N GLU A 789 55.01 -6.25 15.80
CA GLU A 789 55.46 -6.26 17.20
C GLU A 789 56.85 -6.91 17.39
N GLU A 790 57.60 -6.40 18.38
CA GLU A 790 58.91 -6.91 18.75
C GLU A 790 58.86 -8.39 19.19
N ILE A 791 59.58 -9.25 18.47
CA ILE A 791 59.76 -10.65 18.85
C ILE A 791 60.99 -10.77 19.76
N LYS A 792 60.78 -11.26 20.99
CA LYS A 792 61.88 -11.48 21.96
C LYS A 792 63.00 -12.33 21.34
N GLY A 793 64.22 -11.80 21.38
CA GLY A 793 65.42 -12.46 20.84
C GLY A 793 65.70 -12.18 19.37
N ARG A 794 64.92 -11.30 18.71
CA ARG A 794 65.19 -10.80 17.35
C ARG A 794 65.57 -9.30 17.36
N PRO A 795 66.26 -8.80 16.31
CA PRO A 795 66.52 -7.37 16.17
C PRO A 795 65.23 -6.56 16.03
N SER A 796 65.13 -5.46 16.78
CA SER A 796 64.03 -4.50 16.72
C SER A 796 64.52 -3.11 16.33
N MET A 797 63.64 -2.30 15.74
CA MET A 797 63.89 -0.91 15.36
C MET A 797 62.87 0.02 15.99
N LYS A 798 63.25 1.30 16.14
CA LYS A 798 62.42 2.34 16.77
C LYS A 798 61.85 3.25 15.69
N VAL A 799 60.53 3.42 15.69
CA VAL A 799 59.81 4.34 14.80
C VAL A 799 59.15 5.42 15.65
N PHE A 800 59.34 6.68 15.27
CA PHE A 800 58.75 7.83 15.97
C PHE A 800 57.53 8.33 15.19
N ASN A 801 56.34 8.21 15.78
CA ASN A 801 55.07 8.56 15.12
C ASN A 801 54.62 10.02 15.41
N GLY A 802 55.50 10.85 15.95
CA GLY A 802 55.19 12.23 16.35
C GLY A 802 54.76 12.38 17.81
N ILE A 803 54.24 11.32 18.45
CA ILE A 803 53.73 11.35 19.84
C ILE A 803 54.52 10.39 20.74
N ASP A 804 54.87 9.19 20.25
CA ASP A 804 55.62 8.16 20.97
C ASP A 804 56.62 7.43 20.06
N THR A 805 57.52 6.65 20.65
CA THR A 805 58.49 5.78 19.97
C THR A 805 58.07 4.31 20.08
N ILE A 806 57.59 3.75 18.99
CA ILE A 806 57.14 2.36 18.90
C ILE A 806 58.34 1.48 18.53
N LYS A 807 58.43 0.27 19.11
CA LYS A 807 59.44 -0.74 18.74
C LYS A 807 58.81 -1.82 17.87
N ILE A 808 59.39 -2.07 16.72
CA ILE A 808 58.91 -3.08 15.76
C ILE A 808 60.01 -4.08 15.40
N ASP A 809 59.64 -5.30 14.99
CA ASP A 809 60.57 -6.31 14.47
C ASP A 809 61.22 -5.83 13.16
N SER A 810 62.54 -5.67 13.16
CA SER A 810 63.26 -5.07 12.03
C SER A 810 63.23 -5.93 10.78
N ALA A 811 63.14 -7.25 10.91
CA ALA A 811 63.14 -8.16 9.76
C ALA A 811 61.79 -8.11 9.04
N ARG A 812 60.69 -8.17 9.80
CA ARG A 812 59.34 -8.01 9.25
C ARG A 812 59.10 -6.64 8.64
N TRP A 813 59.63 -5.58 9.27
CA TRP A 813 59.59 -4.25 8.67
C TRP A 813 60.37 -4.17 7.36
N ALA A 814 61.57 -4.77 7.28
CA ALA A 814 62.34 -4.82 6.05
C ALA A 814 61.61 -5.59 4.93
N ASP A 815 60.92 -6.68 5.27
CA ASP A 815 60.09 -7.43 4.32
C ASP A 815 58.93 -6.57 3.79
N TYR A 816 58.22 -5.82 4.66
CA TYR A 816 57.15 -4.90 4.24
C TYR A 816 57.67 -3.70 3.43
N TYR A 817 58.81 -3.13 3.82
CA TYR A 817 59.45 -2.02 3.11
C TYR A 817 60.01 -2.45 1.75
N ALA A 818 60.37 -3.72 1.57
CA ALA A 818 60.79 -4.25 0.27
C ALA A 818 59.67 -4.19 -0.79
N LEU A 819 58.41 -4.00 -0.37
CA LEU A 819 57.26 -3.77 -1.26
C LEU A 819 57.06 -2.30 -1.64
N ALA A 820 57.97 -1.38 -1.26
CA ALA A 820 57.83 0.05 -1.56
C ALA A 820 57.79 0.38 -3.06
N ASP A 821 58.37 -0.50 -3.88
CA ASP A 821 58.34 -0.37 -5.35
C ASP A 821 57.11 -1.05 -5.98
N GLU A 822 56.30 -1.78 -5.21
CA GLU A 822 55.06 -2.39 -5.71
C GLU A 822 53.95 -1.33 -5.81
N PRO A 823 53.19 -1.29 -6.92
CA PRO A 823 52.15 -0.28 -7.12
C PRO A 823 50.94 -0.42 -6.17
N TYR A 824 50.71 -1.62 -5.62
CA TYR A 824 49.65 -1.92 -4.64
C TYR A 824 50.01 -3.17 -3.84
N LEU A 825 49.51 -3.26 -2.61
CA LEU A 825 49.74 -4.37 -1.67
C LEU A 825 48.74 -5.53 -1.85
N ALA A 826 47.51 -5.21 -2.20
CA ALA A 826 46.44 -6.17 -2.45
C ALA A 826 45.48 -5.63 -3.52
N THR A 827 44.89 -6.55 -4.28
CA THR A 827 43.99 -6.24 -5.41
C THR A 827 42.88 -7.31 -5.49
N GLN A 828 41.92 -7.17 -6.40
CA GLN A 828 40.69 -8.00 -6.46
C GLN A 828 39.85 -7.89 -5.19
N PHE A 829 39.41 -6.68 -4.86
CA PHE A 829 38.54 -6.49 -3.71
C PHE A 829 37.13 -7.02 -3.99
N THR A 830 36.65 -7.93 -3.14
CA THR A 830 35.29 -8.45 -3.17
C THR A 830 34.56 -7.98 -1.91
N GLU A 831 33.59 -7.09 -2.09
CA GLU A 831 32.65 -6.62 -1.09
C GLU A 831 31.72 -7.78 -0.69
N LYS A 832 31.56 -8.05 0.61
CA LYS A 832 30.67 -9.10 1.15
C LYS A 832 29.99 -8.61 2.43
N LEU A 833 28.74 -8.17 2.33
CA LEU A 833 27.97 -7.63 3.47
C LEU A 833 26.86 -8.59 3.86
N MET A 834 26.79 -8.94 5.15
CA MET A 834 25.77 -9.84 5.68
C MET A 834 25.00 -9.19 6.82
N LYS A 835 23.67 -9.18 6.72
CA LYS A 835 22.77 -8.71 7.76
C LYS A 835 21.81 -9.82 8.15
N HIS A 836 21.84 -10.24 9.41
CA HIS A 836 20.86 -11.13 10.01
C HIS A 836 19.88 -10.33 10.86
N THR A 837 18.60 -10.65 10.80
CA THR A 837 17.56 -10.04 11.64
C THR A 837 16.68 -11.14 12.24
N MET A 838 16.62 -11.21 13.57
CA MET A 838 15.70 -12.07 14.31
C MET A 838 14.65 -11.22 15.00
N GLU A 839 13.38 -11.52 14.80
CA GLU A 839 12.25 -10.83 15.41
C GLU A 839 11.41 -11.83 16.22
N LEU A 840 11.14 -11.48 17.47
CA LEU A 840 10.21 -12.15 18.37
C LEU A 840 9.08 -11.17 18.68
N GLY A 841 7.83 -11.59 18.51
CA GLY A 841 6.66 -10.81 18.88
C GLY A 841 5.73 -11.62 19.76
N TRP A 842 5.28 -11.06 20.87
CA TRP A 842 4.30 -11.66 21.77
C TRP A 842 3.16 -10.68 22.02
N SER A 843 1.92 -11.16 21.97
CA SER A 843 0.73 -10.35 22.25
C SER A 843 -0.20 -11.07 23.22
N TYR A 844 -0.72 -10.33 24.20
CA TYR A 844 -1.66 -10.82 25.20
C TYR A 844 -2.90 -9.91 25.30
N LYS A 845 -4.08 -10.48 25.08
CA LYS A 845 -5.38 -9.80 25.19
C LYS A 845 -6.02 -10.07 26.56
N MET A 846 -6.11 -9.02 27.36
CA MET A 846 -6.92 -8.89 28.57
C MET A 846 -8.29 -8.27 28.23
N PRO A 847 -9.29 -8.26 29.13
CA PRO A 847 -10.63 -7.73 28.83
C PRO A 847 -10.62 -6.31 28.25
N GLU A 848 -9.86 -5.41 28.88
CA GLU A 848 -9.77 -3.98 28.51
C GLU A 848 -8.35 -3.60 28.06
N HIS A 849 -7.42 -4.55 27.98
CA HIS A 849 -6.02 -4.26 27.67
C HIS A 849 -5.44 -5.19 26.62
N VAL A 850 -4.56 -4.67 25.78
CA VAL A 850 -3.73 -5.43 24.85
C VAL A 850 -2.28 -5.08 25.10
N LEU A 851 -1.53 -6.06 25.62
CA LEU A 851 -0.08 -5.94 25.82
C LEU A 851 0.63 -6.56 24.62
N LYS A 852 1.58 -5.84 24.03
CA LYS A 852 2.49 -6.38 23.01
C LYS A 852 3.93 -6.16 23.46
N ILE A 853 4.74 -7.19 23.36
CA ILE A 853 6.17 -7.17 23.65
C ILE A 853 6.89 -7.75 22.44
N GLY A 854 7.88 -7.03 21.93
CA GLY A 854 8.75 -7.48 20.86
C GLY A 854 10.22 -7.50 21.28
N GLY A 855 11.01 -8.26 20.54
CA GLY A 855 12.46 -8.27 20.60
C GLY A 855 13.00 -8.39 19.18
N VAL A 856 13.87 -7.47 18.78
CA VAL A 856 14.55 -7.49 17.48
C VAL A 856 16.05 -7.52 17.72
N LEU A 857 16.73 -8.52 17.14
CA LEU A 857 18.17 -8.66 17.15
C LEU A 857 18.68 -8.54 15.71
N VAL A 858 19.59 -7.61 15.47
CA VAL A 858 20.25 -7.43 14.18
C VAL A 858 21.75 -7.64 14.35
N VAL A 859 22.33 -8.47 13.49
CA VAL A 859 23.78 -8.65 13.40
C VAL A 859 24.19 -8.25 11.99
N PHE A 860 25.08 -7.27 11.89
CA PHE A 860 25.68 -6.86 10.63
C PHE A 860 27.17 -7.19 10.63
N THR A 861 27.64 -7.79 9.54
CA THR A 861 29.02 -8.20 9.38
C THR A 861 29.53 -7.85 7.99
N ASP A 862 30.68 -7.17 7.95
CA ASP A 862 31.47 -6.90 6.77
C ASP A 862 32.56 -7.97 6.63
N MET A 863 32.33 -8.90 5.70
CA MET A 863 33.23 -10.01 5.38
C MET A 863 34.02 -9.73 4.09
N SER A 864 34.10 -8.47 3.67
CA SER A 864 34.79 -8.10 2.43
C SER A 864 36.28 -8.47 2.49
N GLU A 865 36.90 -8.76 1.36
CA GLU A 865 38.31 -9.20 1.32
C GLU A 865 38.98 -8.89 -0.02
N PHE A 866 40.32 -8.87 -0.05
CA PHE A 866 41.10 -8.84 -1.28
C PHE A 866 41.49 -10.29 -1.65
N GLU A 867 41.16 -10.74 -2.87
CA GLU A 867 41.45 -12.12 -3.29
C GLU A 867 42.94 -12.33 -3.66
N GLN A 868 43.66 -11.26 -4.01
CA GLN A 868 45.10 -11.27 -4.27
C GLN A 868 45.86 -10.39 -3.27
N ASP A 869 46.30 -10.97 -2.14
CA ASP A 869 46.96 -10.29 -1.02
C ASP A 869 48.31 -10.91 -0.60
N ARG A 870 48.91 -11.77 -1.44
CA ARG A 870 50.04 -12.64 -1.05
C ARG A 870 51.44 -12.09 -1.34
N LEU A 871 51.63 -10.77 -1.31
CA LEU A 871 52.96 -10.17 -1.58
C LEU A 871 53.98 -10.45 -0.48
N LEU A 872 53.54 -10.72 0.76
CA LEU A 872 54.40 -11.10 1.88
C LEU A 872 54.19 -12.55 2.28
N SER A 873 55.26 -13.35 2.24
CA SER A 873 55.21 -14.71 2.79
C SER A 873 54.93 -14.65 4.30
N HIS A 874 53.89 -15.34 4.78
CA HIS A 874 53.45 -15.40 6.19
C HIS A 874 52.75 -14.16 6.77
N PHE A 875 52.43 -13.14 5.96
CA PHE A 875 51.51 -12.08 6.33
C PHE A 875 50.23 -12.23 5.50
N GLN A 876 49.10 -12.45 6.17
CA GLN A 876 47.79 -12.48 5.52
C GLN A 876 47.10 -11.18 5.86
N PHE A 877 46.79 -10.37 4.86
CA PHE A 877 46.05 -9.16 5.11
C PHE A 877 44.60 -9.56 5.46
N LYS A 878 44.12 -9.17 6.64
CA LYS A 878 42.73 -9.42 7.08
C LYS A 878 41.97 -8.11 7.17
N ASN A 879 40.64 -8.16 7.32
CA ASN A 879 39.83 -6.94 7.57
C ASN A 879 40.35 -6.08 8.71
N LYS A 880 40.87 -6.70 9.76
CA LYS A 880 41.54 -5.98 10.85
C LYS A 880 42.77 -5.20 10.38
N THR A 881 43.57 -5.76 9.47
CA THR A 881 44.76 -5.14 8.87
C THR A 881 44.39 -3.97 7.95
N TYR A 882 43.30 -4.09 7.18
CA TYR A 882 42.81 -2.97 6.35
C TYR A 882 42.29 -1.81 7.18
N GLY A 883 41.53 -2.09 8.25
CA GLY A 883 41.08 -1.06 9.20
C GLY A 883 42.25 -0.36 9.90
N ILE A 884 43.30 -1.11 10.26
CA ILE A 884 44.56 -0.55 10.80
C ILE A 884 45.25 0.39 9.79
N LEU A 885 45.12 0.13 8.49
CA LEU A 885 45.62 0.99 7.41
C LEU A 885 44.68 2.16 7.08
N GLY A 886 43.59 2.35 7.82
CA GLY A 886 42.62 3.44 7.61
C GLY A 886 41.52 3.12 6.59
N TYR A 887 41.43 1.88 6.09
CA TYR A 887 40.39 1.45 5.17
C TYR A 887 39.22 0.84 5.94
N TYR A 888 38.15 1.62 6.12
CA TYR A 888 36.87 1.17 6.66
C TYR A 888 35.79 1.36 5.59
N LEU A 889 35.33 0.26 5.00
CA LEU A 889 34.61 0.33 3.73
C LEU A 889 33.11 0.57 3.91
N HIS A 890 32.47 -0.01 4.95
CA HIS A 890 31.02 0.05 5.12
C HIS A 890 30.52 0.25 6.57
N GLY A 891 31.23 1.03 7.40
CA GLY A 891 30.70 1.49 8.70
C GLY A 891 30.83 0.53 9.88
N SER A 892 31.62 -0.55 9.73
CA SER A 892 31.97 -1.55 10.76
C SER A 892 30.84 -2.48 11.20
N ASP A 893 31.22 -3.69 11.64
CA ASP A 893 30.30 -4.68 12.20
C ASP A 893 29.53 -4.11 13.39
N TYR A 894 28.24 -4.45 13.51
CA TYR A 894 27.46 -4.04 14.67
C TYR A 894 26.44 -5.09 15.12
N LEU A 895 26.12 -5.03 16.41
CA LEU A 895 25.03 -5.73 17.05
C LEU A 895 23.98 -4.71 17.49
N GLU A 896 22.74 -4.87 17.03
CA GLU A 896 21.62 -4.01 17.45
C GLU A 896 20.51 -4.84 18.11
N GLN A 897 20.01 -4.35 19.25
CA GLN A 897 18.92 -4.93 20.03
C GLN A 897 17.83 -3.88 20.23
N ARG A 898 16.57 -4.22 19.94
CA ARG A 898 15.40 -3.36 20.16
C ARG A 898 14.29 -4.11 20.89
N TYR A 899 13.66 -3.48 21.87
CA TYR A 899 12.61 -4.12 22.69
C TYR A 899 11.31 -3.31 22.71
N PRO A 900 10.53 -3.29 21.62
CA PRO A 900 9.28 -2.53 21.59
C PRO A 900 8.25 -3.13 22.55
N ILE A 901 7.77 -2.34 23.50
CA ILE A 901 6.72 -2.71 24.45
C ILE A 901 5.57 -1.73 24.27
N SER A 902 4.33 -2.23 24.18
CA SER A 902 3.15 -1.37 24.15
C SER A 902 1.99 -1.95 24.94
N LEU A 903 1.25 -1.06 25.60
CA LEU A 903 0.02 -1.37 26.31
C LEU A 903 -1.09 -0.47 25.75
N THR A 904 -2.10 -1.09 25.15
CA THR A 904 -3.33 -0.40 24.77
C THR A 904 -4.41 -0.73 25.78
N THR A 905 -5.03 0.29 26.38
CA THR A 905 -6.17 0.18 27.29
C THR A 905 -7.40 0.78 26.63
N THR A 906 -8.52 0.05 26.61
CA THR A 906 -9.81 0.48 26.07
C THR A 906 -10.88 0.32 27.14
N LEU A 907 -11.36 1.44 27.66
CA LEU A 907 -12.47 1.57 28.60
C LEU A 907 -13.63 2.29 27.89
N GLU A 908 -14.79 2.36 28.53
CA GLU A 908 -15.92 3.18 28.04
C GLU A 908 -15.49 4.65 27.92
N GLY A 909 -15.55 5.20 26.71
CA GLY A 909 -15.16 6.59 26.40
C GLY A 909 -13.67 6.90 26.52
N ILE A 910 -12.78 5.95 26.79
CA ILE A 910 -11.33 6.20 26.93
C ILE A 910 -10.52 5.10 26.24
N ARG A 911 -9.57 5.52 25.41
CA ARG A 911 -8.57 4.62 24.82
C ARG A 911 -7.18 5.23 24.98
N ASN A 912 -6.25 4.52 25.63
CA ASN A 912 -4.86 4.96 25.70
C ASN A 912 -3.91 3.90 25.13
N THR A 913 -2.93 4.31 24.33
CA THR A 913 -1.81 3.46 23.90
C THR A 913 -0.49 4.08 24.36
N VAL A 914 0.19 3.40 25.29
CA VAL A 914 1.55 3.75 25.71
C VAL A 914 2.54 2.78 25.08
N SER A 915 3.62 3.28 24.51
CA SER A 915 4.71 2.46 23.97
C SER A 915 6.08 2.94 24.44
N LEU A 916 6.98 1.99 24.72
CA LEU A 916 8.36 2.24 25.09
C LEU A 916 9.26 1.33 24.25
N THR A 917 10.26 1.89 23.58
CA THR A 917 11.19 1.14 22.74
C THR A 917 12.62 1.54 23.07
N PRO A 918 13.32 0.82 23.96
CA PRO A 918 14.77 0.92 24.10
C PRO A 918 15.47 0.20 22.94
N ARG A 919 16.57 0.80 22.47
CA ARG A 919 17.45 0.34 21.41
C ARG A 919 18.90 0.46 21.88
N TYR A 920 19.65 -0.62 21.73
CA TYR A 920 21.08 -0.67 22.00
C TYR A 920 21.78 -1.07 20.71
N LYS A 921 22.78 -0.30 20.27
CA LYS A 921 23.61 -0.66 19.12
C LYS A 921 25.07 -0.54 19.50
N ILE A 922 25.84 -1.60 19.26
CA ILE A 922 27.25 -1.70 19.65
C ILE A 922 28.03 -2.00 18.38
N TYR A 923 29.05 -1.20 18.10
CA TYR A 923 29.91 -1.34 16.94
C TYR A 923 31.23 -1.99 17.32
N ASN A 924 31.83 -2.73 16.39
CA ASN A 924 33.19 -3.26 16.51
C ASN A 924 34.24 -2.22 16.06
N ARG A 925 34.07 -0.96 16.47
CA ARG A 925 34.94 0.17 16.11
C ARG A 925 34.89 1.23 17.20
N ASN A 926 36.05 1.81 17.54
CA ASN A 926 36.17 3.00 18.40
C ASN A 926 35.42 2.88 19.73
N ASP A 927 35.25 1.65 20.25
CA ASP A 927 34.37 1.33 21.38
C ASP A 927 33.00 2.04 21.30
N MET A 928 32.49 2.19 20.07
CA MET A 928 31.31 2.99 19.78
C MET A 928 30.04 2.25 20.18
N SER A 929 29.17 2.95 20.91
CA SER A 929 27.87 2.45 21.31
C SER A 929 26.80 3.53 21.24
N GLU A 930 25.61 3.13 20.84
CA GLU A 930 24.40 3.95 20.84
C GLU A 930 23.39 3.34 21.80
N PHE A 931 22.79 4.19 22.62
CA PHE A 931 21.60 3.88 23.37
C PHE A 931 20.51 4.89 23.04
N GLU A 932 19.40 4.40 22.50
CA GLU A 932 18.23 5.19 22.21
C GLU A 932 17.03 4.65 22.97
N TRP A 933 16.17 5.54 23.46
CA TRP A 933 14.84 5.15 23.92
C TRP A 933 13.79 6.11 23.38
N ASN A 934 12.65 5.53 22.99
CA ASN A 934 11.47 6.28 22.56
C ASN A 934 10.28 5.90 23.43
N LEU A 935 9.63 6.90 24.02
CA LEU A 935 8.35 6.79 24.72
C LEU A 935 7.28 7.50 23.91
N MET A 936 6.17 6.83 23.62
CA MET A 936 5.00 7.43 22.98
C MET A 936 3.75 7.17 23.83
N ASP A 937 2.88 8.16 23.95
CA ASP A 937 1.58 8.06 24.59
C ASP A 937 0.53 8.67 23.64
N ASN A 938 -0.60 7.98 23.47
CA ASN A 938 -1.71 8.46 22.68
C ASN A 938 -3.04 8.13 23.38
N LEU A 939 -3.61 9.15 24.00
CA LEU A 939 -4.84 9.09 24.79
C LEU A 939 -5.99 9.74 24.03
N GLU A 940 -7.03 8.97 23.75
CA GLU A 940 -8.32 9.40 23.20
C GLU A 940 -9.38 9.32 24.30
N MET A 941 -10.14 10.41 24.48
CA MET A 941 -11.21 10.50 25.47
C MET A 941 -12.45 11.12 24.84
N GLU A 942 -13.58 10.42 24.91
CA GLU A 942 -14.91 10.94 24.62
C GLU A 942 -15.37 11.75 25.85
N ILE A 943 -15.19 13.07 25.80
CA ILE A 943 -15.58 13.97 26.92
C ILE A 943 -17.10 14.01 27.04
N LYS A 944 -17.78 14.06 25.89
CA LYS A 944 -19.24 14.02 25.81
C LYS A 944 -19.67 13.24 24.56
N PRO A 945 -20.47 12.18 24.71
CA PRO A 945 -20.89 11.37 23.58
C PRO A 945 -21.56 12.17 22.47
N ASP A 946 -21.21 11.83 21.24
CA ASP A 946 -21.67 12.45 20.00
C ASP A 946 -21.46 13.98 19.91
N PHE A 947 -20.56 14.55 20.73
CA PHE A 947 -20.34 15.99 20.79
C PHE A 947 -18.87 16.40 20.88
N LEU A 948 -18.09 15.80 21.77
CA LEU A 948 -16.76 16.31 22.10
C LEU A 948 -15.77 15.20 22.44
N ASP A 949 -14.70 15.12 21.66
CA ASP A 949 -13.57 14.20 21.90
C ASP A 949 -12.27 14.98 22.12
N LEU A 950 -11.40 14.45 22.97
CA LEU A 950 -10.06 14.96 23.23
C LEU A 950 -9.04 13.87 22.92
N THR A 951 -8.09 14.19 22.05
CA THR A 951 -6.90 13.38 21.81
C THR A 951 -5.69 14.12 22.37
N LEU A 952 -4.91 13.45 23.21
CA LEU A 952 -3.60 13.91 23.68
C LEU A 952 -2.55 12.94 23.14
N SER A 953 -1.52 13.48 22.50
CA SER A 953 -0.43 12.69 21.95
C SER A 953 0.91 13.26 22.42
N GLY A 954 1.84 12.39 22.79
CA GLY A 954 3.19 12.79 23.18
C GLY A 954 4.22 11.77 22.73
N SER A 955 5.36 12.24 22.25
CA SER A 955 6.52 11.41 21.91
C SER A 955 7.79 12.03 22.48
N LEU A 956 8.64 11.19 23.03
CA LEU A 956 9.92 11.56 23.62
C LEU A 956 10.98 10.59 23.13
N ARG A 957 11.96 11.08 22.37
CA ARG A 957 13.12 10.32 21.91
C ARG A 957 14.37 10.91 22.53
N GLN A 958 15.25 10.05 23.05
CA GLN A 958 16.60 10.44 23.40
C GLN A 958 17.58 9.40 22.88
N ASN A 959 18.61 9.87 22.19
CA ASN A 959 19.70 9.05 21.70
C ASN A 959 21.02 9.52 22.34
N LEU A 960 21.82 8.57 22.79
CA LEU A 960 23.15 8.78 23.37
C LEU A 960 24.13 7.97 22.52
N LEU A 961 25.13 8.65 21.97
CA LEU A 961 26.22 8.06 21.20
C LEU A 961 27.52 8.29 21.95
N SER A 962 28.22 7.22 22.32
CA SER A 962 29.55 7.28 22.93
C SER A 962 30.57 6.64 21.98
N TYR A 963 31.72 7.27 21.79
CA TYR A 963 32.80 6.74 20.96
C TYR A 963 34.18 7.29 21.37
N GLU A 964 35.24 6.55 21.06
CA GLU A 964 36.62 6.92 21.37
C GLU A 964 37.41 7.30 20.11
N ILE A 965 38.09 8.45 20.11
CA ILE A 965 39.07 8.83 19.07
C ILE A 965 40.35 9.28 19.75
N GLU A 966 41.50 8.70 19.35
CA GLU A 966 42.84 9.05 19.88
C GLU A 966 42.93 8.99 21.42
N ASN A 967 42.38 7.94 22.05
CA ASN A 967 42.31 7.78 23.50
C ASN A 967 41.55 8.89 24.24
N LYS A 968 40.58 9.52 23.55
CA LYS A 968 39.65 10.47 24.13
C LYS A 968 38.22 10.00 23.89
N ASP A 969 37.46 9.96 24.97
CA ASP A 969 36.04 9.67 24.94
C ASP A 969 35.26 10.90 24.46
N TYR A 970 34.32 10.66 23.56
CA TYR A 970 33.35 11.62 23.07
C TYR A 970 31.96 11.07 23.34
N ASP A 971 31.10 11.90 23.92
CA ASP A 971 29.70 11.62 24.14
C ASP A 971 28.88 12.66 23.37
N GLU A 972 27.90 12.18 22.61
CA GLU A 972 26.93 12.99 21.89
C GLU A 972 25.52 12.61 22.33
N MET A 973 24.64 13.61 22.41
CA MET A 973 23.25 13.41 22.74
C MET A 973 22.34 14.08 21.72
N GLU A 974 21.25 13.38 21.38
CA GLU A 974 20.10 13.93 20.68
C GLU A 974 18.85 13.78 21.55
N PHE A 975 17.98 14.78 21.51
CA PHE A 975 16.71 14.76 22.22
C PHE A 975 15.62 15.38 21.37
N ASP A 976 14.50 14.68 21.25
CA ASP A 976 13.31 15.12 20.53
C ASP A 976 12.08 14.99 21.44
N LEU A 977 11.26 16.04 21.49
CA LEU A 977 10.00 16.07 22.22
C LEU A 977 8.91 16.58 21.28
N ASP A 978 7.86 15.79 21.11
CA ASP A 978 6.62 16.16 20.43
C ASP A 978 5.47 16.05 21.42
N ALA A 979 4.61 17.06 21.48
CA ALA A 979 3.38 17.00 22.24
C ALA A 979 2.26 17.74 21.51
N SER A 980 1.08 17.13 21.44
CA SER A 980 -0.11 17.76 20.86
C SER A 980 -1.38 17.43 21.62
N ALA A 981 -2.33 18.36 21.54
CA ALA A 981 -3.69 18.21 22.04
C ALA A 981 -4.66 18.58 20.91
N LYS A 982 -5.56 17.67 20.58
CA LYS A 982 -6.60 17.84 19.58
C LYS A 982 -7.98 17.73 20.23
N LEU A 983 -8.81 18.75 20.02
CA LEU A 983 -10.20 18.77 20.46
C LEU A 983 -11.12 18.65 19.24
N ARG A 984 -11.87 17.55 19.15
CA ARG A 984 -12.88 17.34 18.10
C ARG A 984 -14.23 17.78 18.60
N VAL A 985 -14.87 18.71 17.90
CA VAL A 985 -16.24 19.17 18.20
C VAL A 985 -17.17 18.70 17.08
N HIS A 986 -18.12 17.83 17.42
CA HIS A 986 -19.16 17.35 16.51
C HIS A 986 -20.30 18.36 16.47
N HIS A 987 -20.45 19.04 15.33
CA HIS A 987 -21.58 19.96 15.07
C HIS A 987 -22.82 19.18 14.60
N SER A 988 -22.60 18.07 13.89
CA SER A 988 -23.59 17.06 13.50
C SER A 988 -22.90 15.71 13.25
N PRO A 989 -23.63 14.59 13.04
CA PRO A 989 -23.01 13.30 12.69
C PRO A 989 -22.16 13.30 11.42
N ALA A 990 -22.34 14.31 10.55
CA ALA A 990 -21.61 14.47 9.29
C ALA A 990 -20.70 15.69 9.27
N LEU A 991 -20.66 16.52 10.32
CA LEU A 991 -19.86 17.77 10.35
C LEU A 991 -19.17 17.91 11.70
N TYR A 992 -17.83 17.95 11.69
CA TYR A 992 -17.04 18.21 12.88
C TYR A 992 -15.84 19.13 12.58
N SER A 993 -15.30 19.71 13.66
CA SER A 993 -14.09 20.52 13.60
C SER A 993 -13.04 20.00 14.58
N ASP A 994 -11.83 19.78 14.10
CA ASP A 994 -10.65 19.41 14.88
C ASP A 994 -9.80 20.65 15.16
N TRP A 995 -9.63 20.96 16.45
CA TRP A 995 -8.79 22.04 16.95
C TRP A 995 -7.53 21.44 17.55
N THR A 996 -6.40 21.56 16.85
CA THR A 996 -5.12 20.98 17.29
C THR A 996 -4.18 22.07 17.73
N VAL A 997 -3.53 21.88 18.88
CA VAL A 997 -2.38 22.68 19.31
C VAL A 997 -1.24 21.71 19.59
N GLY A 998 -0.06 21.99 19.02
CA GLY A 998 1.11 21.12 19.13
C GLY A 998 2.40 21.91 19.35
N THR A 999 3.41 21.21 19.83
CA THR A 999 4.78 21.70 19.92
C THR A 999 5.76 20.59 19.60
N LEU A 1000 6.83 20.96 18.89
CA LEU A 1000 7.98 20.11 18.62
C LEU A 1000 9.23 20.82 19.16
N LEU A 1001 10.09 20.09 19.84
CA LEU A 1001 11.39 20.56 20.30
C LEU A 1001 12.47 19.54 19.94
N ASN A 1002 13.43 19.96 19.14
CA ASN A 1002 14.62 19.18 18.82
C ASN A 1002 15.84 19.85 19.46
N TYR A 1003 16.67 19.06 20.16
CA TYR A 1003 17.87 19.54 20.82
C TYR A 1003 19.08 18.70 20.41
N ARG A 1004 20.12 19.38 19.91
CA ARG A 1004 21.40 18.80 19.48
C ARG A 1004 22.57 19.52 20.18
N PRO A 1005 22.91 19.16 21.43
CA PRO A 1005 23.93 19.83 22.23
C PRO A 1005 25.38 19.69 21.76
N ASP A 1006 25.75 18.62 21.04
CA ASP A 1006 27.16 18.22 20.96
C ASP A 1006 27.78 18.22 19.55
N ASN A 1007 26.99 18.29 18.47
CA ASN A 1007 27.51 18.39 17.10
C ASN A 1007 28.07 19.79 16.78
N LYS A 1008 29.39 19.99 16.84
CA LYS A 1008 30.06 21.32 16.75
C LYS A 1008 29.68 22.18 15.52
N ALA A 1009 29.25 21.58 14.41
CA ALA A 1009 28.78 22.30 13.23
C ALA A 1009 27.32 22.76 13.36
N ASP A 1010 26.48 21.96 14.05
CA ASP A 1010 25.02 22.08 14.06
C ASP A 1010 24.45 22.05 15.49
N GLN A 1011 25.10 22.71 16.45
CA GLN A 1011 24.54 22.78 17.79
C GLN A 1011 23.37 23.76 17.81
N TYR A 1012 22.15 23.23 17.83
CA TYR A 1012 20.94 24.04 17.84
C TYR A 1012 19.86 23.50 18.80
N LYS A 1013 18.96 24.41 19.15
CA LYS A 1013 17.64 24.11 19.68
C LYS A 1013 16.62 24.58 18.65
N ASP A 1014 15.77 23.67 18.25
CA ASP A 1014 14.70 23.93 17.30
C ASP A 1014 13.37 23.76 18.03
N PHE A 1015 12.44 24.68 17.76
CA PHE A 1015 11.19 24.81 18.49
C PHE A 1015 10.07 25.25 17.54
N TYR A 1016 9.00 24.46 17.52
CA TYR A 1016 7.75 24.77 16.83
C TYR A 1016 6.62 24.91 17.83
N ILE A 1017 5.74 25.88 17.56
CA ILE A 1017 4.37 25.89 18.09
C ILE A 1017 3.44 25.89 16.89
N ILE A 1018 2.46 25.01 16.90
CA ILE A 1018 1.51 24.81 15.82
C ILE A 1018 0.09 24.92 16.39
N ALA A 1019 -0.77 25.64 15.68
CA ALA A 1019 -2.20 25.64 15.89
C ALA A 1019 -2.89 25.35 14.55
N ALA A 1020 -3.74 24.33 14.52
CA ALA A 1020 -4.47 23.94 13.33
C ALA A 1020 -5.97 23.84 13.60
N LEU A 1021 -6.76 24.23 12.62
CA LEU A 1021 -8.20 24.06 12.57
C LEU A 1021 -8.55 23.32 11.29
N ASN A 1022 -9.16 22.15 11.43
CA ASN A 1022 -9.63 21.36 10.31
C ASN A 1022 -11.14 21.13 10.42
N TYR A 1023 -11.90 21.46 9.38
CA TYR A 1023 -13.31 21.12 9.27
C TYR A 1023 -13.45 19.90 8.38
N GLU A 1024 -14.23 18.92 8.81
CA GLU A 1024 -14.60 17.76 8.00
C GLU A 1024 -16.13 17.69 7.91
N PHE A 1025 -16.66 17.54 6.70
CA PHE A 1025 -18.09 17.65 6.40
C PHE A 1025 -18.57 16.69 5.32
#